data_AF-A0A8M1RKF2-F1
#
_entry.id   AF-A0A8M1RKF2-F1
#
_cell.length_a   1.000
_cell.length_b   1.000
_cell.length_c   1.000
_cell.angle_alpha   90.00
_cell.angle_beta   90.00
_cell.angle_gamma   90.00
#
_symmetry.space_group_name_H-M   'P 1'
#
loop_
_entity.id
_entity.type
_entity.pdbx_description
1 polymer ?
#
loop_
_entity_poly.entity_id
_entity_poly.type
_entity_poly.pdbx_seq_one_letter_code
_entity_poly.pdbx_strand_id
1 'polypeptide(L)'
;MQRLENLLQESETITLEDPPEDTILQSPLSIWGQRKKEVQQCWQEARPQNLANLLSAERIPTMTCSHCHVREAIIRCRECLPSEWFCECCDTLIHKHHILHSRQTTISGFFKYIPPTEFVKLRDSNYIICEQDCLLPTALPQIICSCNNADVAVSVGRSIILVCINGRYNLHTPLLTCKHCNEQWTPGVIDFERSGYWPATMQAQTLFHQDLFNSFEAMKTAAPGMSVKAFTALLDQRTKQFGRTGKVNTDAFQRSFLQYVYCNSEQNQLLGKEPFLCPACSPEMVAVSVDGNRKLYRFQKTNQSQEPGFFEGVFLAQDSMVSNFVEEVRGAVKSTPGKAMCGESHWTAARETSKQANKLDEEGVEIAVCRHGFLLKGLNMYRGEIFAYPMYLQKEFKDAKFLAMDVTCRYVPYLEKVSEALSHLQPLQKMRHCLSVMHAKAHNTKCEILWNARNQEGAGTTLGEEVEQVNSFLSRCALTTKYMTKSVRTDMLTVHAIGWNQRKENGLHIALSSRFKKTVQKTLTATENLKMMQNQFHCSDDTVKKWVMDVKQWASSGNATASPVGAHGLQLSIETLFVSICQKKHYLYRQNDRNKRRQKITQKIAQEKKRLVAEIQRYNQQPNADPVDTNLVVQQLSNKAEEIMIWPWQEQNTDGVSIITKKKLFDQVMLVSRLTEERQILVKEMIQHCQYLKDSIAKVQSLMATVSVWTQTGSYPNGFTEDGSKGLMCLLKKRLQDLRLKQQTVACTYKGILDPTSSLVEEEEGEMEEEMDWQNDLSSEDEDEDEDEDDAAVGTLVT
;
A
#
# COMPACT_ATOMS: atom_id res chain seq x y z
N MET A 1 28.39 -6.05 12.24
CA MET A 1 28.89 -7.34 11.72
C MET A 1 28.90 -8.37 12.83
N GLN A 2 29.88 -8.39 13.74
CA GLN A 2 29.91 -9.34 14.87
C GLN A 2 28.58 -9.50 15.63
N ARG A 3 27.91 -8.39 15.97
CA ARG A 3 26.59 -8.46 16.65
C ARG A 3 25.50 -9.13 15.80
N LEU A 4 25.52 -8.91 14.48
CA LEU A 4 24.60 -9.57 13.56
C LEU A 4 24.93 -11.06 13.49
N GLU A 5 26.21 -11.41 13.32
CA GLU A 5 26.66 -12.82 13.31
C GLU A 5 26.25 -13.57 14.58
N ASN A 6 26.42 -12.98 15.77
CA ASN A 6 25.99 -13.59 17.02
C ASN A 6 24.47 -13.85 17.05
N LEU A 7 23.64 -12.89 16.60
CA LEU A 7 22.18 -13.08 16.52
C LEU A 7 21.79 -14.15 15.51
N LEU A 8 22.55 -14.29 14.42
CA LEU A 8 22.34 -15.30 13.39
C LEU A 8 22.76 -16.71 13.86
N GLN A 9 23.76 -16.83 14.72
CA GLN A 9 24.17 -18.11 15.34
C GLN A 9 23.13 -18.65 16.32
N GLU A 10 22.46 -17.77 17.09
CA GLU A 10 21.40 -18.19 18.03
C GLU A 10 20.21 -18.90 17.34
N SER A 11 20.04 -18.72 16.02
CA SER A 11 18.96 -19.33 15.24
C SER A 11 19.22 -20.79 14.82
N GLU A 12 20.39 -21.37 15.13
CA GLU A 12 20.85 -22.69 14.62
C GLU A 12 20.24 -23.93 15.31
N THR A 13 19.16 -23.80 16.07
CA THR A 13 18.44 -24.98 16.57
C THR A 13 17.35 -25.39 15.56
N ILE A 14 17.61 -26.52 14.89
CA ILE A 14 16.81 -27.24 13.86
C ILE A 14 17.24 -26.91 12.42
N THR A 15 17.94 -27.87 11.81
CA THR A 15 18.39 -27.93 10.41
C THR A 15 17.21 -28.10 9.44
N LEU A 16 17.09 -27.21 8.45
CA LEU A 16 16.32 -27.42 7.22
C LEU A 16 17.31 -27.58 6.06
N GLU A 17 17.00 -28.48 5.13
CA GLU A 17 17.80 -28.74 3.92
C GLU A 17 17.81 -27.53 2.97
N ASP A 18 18.97 -27.25 2.38
CA ASP A 18 19.18 -26.12 1.46
C ASP A 18 18.36 -26.28 0.16
N PRO A 19 17.74 -25.19 -0.36
CA PRO A 19 17.03 -25.23 -1.64
C PRO A 19 17.99 -25.31 -2.84
N PRO A 20 17.55 -25.86 -4.00
CA PRO A 20 18.45 -26.15 -5.13
C PRO A 20 18.97 -24.90 -5.85
N GLU A 21 20.25 -24.93 -6.24
CA GLU A 21 20.93 -23.94 -7.06
C GLU A 21 20.55 -24.08 -8.55
N ASP A 22 19.81 -23.12 -9.11
CA ASP A 22 19.62 -23.01 -10.56
C ASP A 22 20.75 -22.20 -11.21
N THR A 23 21.51 -22.84 -12.10
CA THR A 23 22.62 -22.24 -12.85
C THR A 23 22.10 -21.49 -14.07
N ILE A 24 22.29 -20.16 -14.12
CA ILE A 24 21.85 -19.30 -15.24
C ILE A 24 23.00 -19.07 -16.23
N LEU A 25 22.79 -19.48 -17.49
CA LEU A 25 23.67 -19.19 -18.63
C LEU A 25 23.31 -17.86 -19.31
N GLN A 26 24.35 -17.10 -19.66
CA GLN A 26 24.28 -15.78 -20.29
C GLN A 26 24.13 -15.87 -21.82
N SER A 27 23.12 -15.22 -22.38
CA SER A 27 23.08 -14.81 -23.81
C SER A 27 22.19 -13.57 -24.00
N PRO A 28 22.33 -12.79 -25.10
CA PRO A 28 22.03 -11.35 -25.10
C PRO A 28 20.63 -10.91 -25.60
N LEU A 29 19.68 -11.83 -25.78
CA LEU A 29 18.26 -11.47 -25.72
C LEU A 29 17.80 -11.67 -24.27
N SER A 30 17.00 -10.77 -23.70
CA SER A 30 16.52 -11.00 -22.33
C SER A 30 15.85 -12.38 -22.29
N ILE A 31 16.29 -13.24 -21.37
CA ILE A 31 15.82 -14.62 -21.23
C ILE A 31 14.29 -14.69 -21.29
N TRP A 32 13.63 -13.67 -20.74
CA TRP A 32 12.18 -13.48 -20.78
C TRP A 32 11.60 -13.31 -22.20
N GLY A 33 12.22 -12.50 -23.05
CA GLY A 33 11.75 -12.28 -24.42
C GLY A 33 11.82 -13.54 -25.28
N GLN A 34 12.89 -14.32 -25.11
CA GLN A 34 13.02 -15.62 -25.77
C GLN A 34 12.00 -16.62 -25.23
N ARG A 35 11.86 -16.75 -23.89
CA ARG A 35 10.84 -17.60 -23.25
C ARG A 35 9.42 -17.24 -23.73
N LYS A 36 9.08 -15.94 -23.81
CA LYS A 36 7.77 -15.48 -24.27
C LYS A 36 7.50 -15.88 -25.72
N LYS A 37 8.52 -15.78 -26.60
CA LYS A 37 8.41 -16.18 -28.01
C LYS A 37 8.22 -17.69 -28.15
N GLU A 38 9.01 -18.47 -27.43
CA GLU A 38 8.92 -19.93 -27.40
C GLU A 38 7.56 -20.40 -26.88
N VAL A 39 7.09 -19.84 -25.75
CA VAL A 39 5.76 -20.14 -25.18
C VAL A 39 4.64 -19.78 -26.15
N GLN A 40 4.72 -18.61 -26.80
CA GLN A 40 3.72 -18.19 -27.78
C GLN A 40 3.65 -19.14 -28.97
N GLN A 41 4.79 -19.61 -29.46
CA GLN A 41 4.87 -20.59 -30.55
C GLN A 41 4.24 -21.92 -30.12
N CYS A 42 4.59 -22.44 -28.94
CA CYS A 42 3.98 -23.65 -28.39
C CYS A 42 2.45 -23.54 -28.29
N TRP A 43 1.91 -22.40 -27.84
CA TRP A 43 0.46 -22.17 -27.79
C TRP A 43 -0.18 -22.14 -29.18
N GLN A 44 0.49 -21.58 -30.18
CA GLN A 44 -0.02 -21.54 -31.54
C GLN A 44 -0.09 -22.94 -32.15
N GLU A 45 0.96 -23.74 -31.97
CA GLU A 45 1.04 -25.12 -32.45
C GLU A 45 0.03 -26.03 -31.74
N ALA A 46 -0.15 -25.87 -30.42
CA ALA A 46 -1.08 -26.68 -29.63
C ALA A 46 -2.55 -26.27 -29.79
N ARG A 47 -2.86 -25.07 -30.30
CA ARG A 47 -4.23 -24.52 -30.33
C ARG A 47 -5.26 -25.43 -31.01
N PRO A 48 -5.01 -26.04 -32.19
CA PRO A 48 -5.98 -26.94 -32.81
C PRO A 48 -6.28 -28.16 -31.94
N GLN A 49 -5.26 -28.75 -31.33
CA GLN A 49 -5.42 -29.89 -30.42
C GLN A 49 -6.16 -29.47 -29.14
N ASN A 50 -5.84 -28.31 -28.56
CA ASN A 50 -6.52 -27.79 -27.39
C ASN A 50 -8.02 -27.58 -27.65
N LEU A 51 -8.38 -27.04 -28.81
CA LEU A 51 -9.78 -26.92 -29.22
C LEU A 51 -10.45 -28.29 -29.37
N ALA A 52 -9.81 -29.24 -30.05
CA ALA A 52 -10.33 -30.59 -30.19
C ALA A 52 -10.54 -31.28 -28.82
N ASN A 53 -9.63 -31.06 -27.87
CA ASN A 53 -9.72 -31.56 -26.51
C ASN A 53 -10.90 -30.94 -25.74
N LEU A 54 -11.07 -29.61 -25.82
CA LEU A 54 -12.20 -28.90 -25.20
C LEU A 54 -13.54 -29.40 -25.74
N LEU A 55 -13.66 -29.59 -27.06
CA LEU A 55 -14.86 -30.14 -27.68
C LEU A 55 -15.12 -31.59 -27.26
N SER A 56 -14.06 -32.41 -27.19
CA SER A 56 -14.15 -33.81 -26.76
C SER A 56 -14.59 -33.92 -25.29
N ALA A 57 -14.22 -32.97 -24.44
CA ALA A 57 -14.62 -32.93 -23.03
C ALA A 57 -16.12 -32.60 -22.82
N GLU A 58 -16.78 -32.01 -23.83
CA GLU A 58 -18.21 -31.74 -23.84
C GLU A 58 -19.04 -32.90 -24.45
N ARG A 59 -18.39 -33.94 -24.99
CA ARG A 59 -19.06 -35.18 -25.39
C ARG A 59 -19.60 -35.89 -24.16
N ILE A 60 -20.86 -36.30 -24.20
CA ILE A 60 -21.45 -37.21 -23.21
C ILE A 60 -21.03 -38.65 -23.57
N PRO A 61 -20.22 -39.33 -22.75
CA PRO A 61 -19.92 -40.73 -22.96
C PRO A 61 -21.04 -41.61 -22.40
N THR A 62 -21.27 -42.77 -23.04
CA THR A 62 -22.09 -43.83 -22.44
C THR A 62 -21.24 -44.57 -21.43
N MET A 63 -21.55 -44.40 -20.14
CA MET A 63 -20.77 -44.95 -19.03
C MET A 63 -21.71 -45.60 -18.00
N THR A 64 -21.23 -46.63 -17.33
CA THR A 64 -21.87 -47.14 -16.11
C THR A 64 -21.43 -46.31 -14.91
N CYS A 65 -22.29 -46.18 -13.92
CA CYS A 65 -21.98 -45.52 -12.65
C CYS A 65 -20.70 -46.09 -12.00
N SER A 66 -19.77 -45.22 -11.61
CA SER A 66 -18.48 -45.59 -11.01
C SER A 66 -18.59 -46.21 -9.61
N HIS A 67 -19.79 -46.22 -9.01
CA HIS A 67 -20.02 -46.73 -7.66
C HIS A 67 -20.79 -48.05 -7.62
N CYS A 68 -21.85 -48.19 -8.41
CA CYS A 68 -22.60 -49.44 -8.47
C CYS A 68 -22.19 -50.34 -9.63
N HIS A 69 -21.54 -49.80 -10.67
CA HIS A 69 -21.13 -50.50 -11.90
C HIS A 69 -22.26 -51.24 -12.64
N VAL A 70 -23.52 -50.95 -12.31
CA VAL A 70 -24.70 -51.63 -12.85
C VAL A 70 -25.55 -50.68 -13.68
N ARG A 71 -25.87 -49.51 -13.12
CA ARG A 71 -26.76 -48.53 -13.77
C ARG A 71 -26.00 -47.56 -14.64
N GLU A 72 -26.69 -47.01 -15.64
CA GLU A 72 -26.20 -45.92 -16.48
C GLU A 72 -25.85 -44.70 -15.62
N ALA A 73 -24.73 -44.05 -15.95
CA ALA A 73 -24.35 -42.79 -15.35
C ALA A 73 -25.02 -41.62 -16.07
N ILE A 74 -25.82 -40.87 -15.32
CA ILE A 74 -26.59 -39.71 -15.82
C ILE A 74 -26.20 -38.39 -15.13
N ILE A 75 -25.35 -38.49 -14.10
CA ILE A 75 -24.81 -37.37 -13.34
C ILE A 75 -23.28 -37.41 -13.44
N ARG A 76 -22.68 -36.25 -13.69
CA ARG A 76 -21.25 -35.99 -13.60
C ARG A 76 -20.97 -34.99 -12.49
N CYS A 77 -20.06 -35.29 -11.57
CA CYS A 77 -19.61 -34.36 -10.53
C CYS A 77 -18.16 -33.93 -10.75
N ARG A 78 -17.90 -32.62 -10.86
CA ARG A 78 -16.56 -32.10 -11.19
C ARG A 78 -15.57 -32.18 -10.02
N GLU A 79 -16.04 -32.42 -8.81
CA GLU A 79 -15.25 -32.51 -7.58
C GLU A 79 -15.02 -33.96 -7.10
N CYS A 80 -15.70 -34.95 -7.69
CA CYS A 80 -15.59 -36.36 -7.30
C CYS A 80 -14.57 -37.14 -8.15
N LEU A 81 -13.54 -36.48 -8.67
CA LEU A 81 -12.54 -37.15 -9.50
C LEU A 81 -11.68 -38.14 -8.68
N PRO A 82 -11.34 -39.32 -9.23
CA PRO A 82 -11.60 -39.80 -10.61
C PRO A 82 -12.91 -40.62 -10.77
N SER A 83 -13.82 -40.57 -9.79
CA SER A 83 -15.10 -41.29 -9.80
C SER A 83 -16.27 -40.33 -10.04
N GLU A 84 -16.21 -39.58 -11.14
CA GLU A 84 -17.14 -38.48 -11.40
C GLU A 84 -18.53 -38.92 -11.90
N TRP A 85 -18.73 -40.19 -12.27
CA TRP A 85 -19.92 -40.68 -12.96
C TRP A 85 -20.89 -41.44 -12.04
N PHE A 86 -22.11 -40.93 -11.93
CA PHE A 86 -23.13 -41.44 -11.00
C PHE A 86 -24.44 -41.77 -11.71
N CYS A 87 -25.06 -42.88 -11.31
CA CYS A 87 -26.49 -43.11 -11.56
C CYS A 87 -27.33 -42.26 -10.60
N GLU A 88 -28.64 -42.19 -10.87
CA GLU A 88 -29.60 -41.39 -10.09
C GLU A 88 -29.59 -41.72 -8.58
N CYS A 89 -29.46 -42.99 -8.21
CA CYS A 89 -29.46 -43.37 -6.79
C CYS A 89 -28.10 -43.16 -6.10
N CYS A 90 -26.98 -43.45 -6.78
CA CYS A 90 -25.66 -43.23 -6.19
C CYS A 90 -25.39 -41.74 -6.01
N ASP A 91 -25.87 -40.90 -6.93
CA ASP A 91 -25.85 -39.44 -6.79
C ASP A 91 -26.54 -38.99 -5.49
N THR A 92 -27.79 -39.39 -5.27
CA THR A 92 -28.52 -39.01 -4.05
C THR A 92 -27.83 -39.55 -2.78
N LEU A 93 -27.28 -40.76 -2.83
CA LEU A 93 -26.61 -41.37 -1.68
C LEU A 93 -25.33 -40.62 -1.27
N ILE A 94 -24.55 -40.15 -2.24
CA ILE A 94 -23.23 -39.55 -2.01
C ILE A 94 -23.34 -38.04 -1.84
N HIS A 95 -24.06 -37.34 -2.72
CA HIS A 95 -24.13 -35.88 -2.71
C HIS A 95 -25.02 -35.30 -1.62
N LYS A 96 -25.77 -36.13 -0.87
CA LYS A 96 -26.38 -35.72 0.41
C LYS A 96 -25.34 -35.32 1.47
N HIS A 97 -24.09 -35.81 1.35
CA HIS A 97 -22.98 -35.46 2.22
C HIS A 97 -21.99 -34.48 1.57
N HIS A 98 -22.06 -34.31 0.25
CA HIS A 98 -21.19 -33.45 -0.54
C HIS A 98 -22.00 -32.36 -1.28
N ILE A 99 -22.83 -31.64 -0.52
CA ILE A 99 -23.86 -30.72 -1.03
C ILE A 99 -23.28 -29.56 -1.83
N LEU A 100 -22.03 -29.16 -1.54
CA LEU A 100 -21.39 -28.02 -2.21
C LEU A 100 -20.75 -28.37 -3.56
N HIS A 101 -20.71 -29.64 -3.93
CA HIS A 101 -20.15 -30.09 -5.21
C HIS A 101 -20.97 -29.59 -6.42
N SER A 102 -20.29 -29.40 -7.54
CA SER A 102 -20.83 -28.89 -8.80
C SER A 102 -21.27 -30.06 -9.69
N ARG A 103 -22.52 -30.47 -9.52
CA ARG A 103 -23.13 -31.59 -10.25
C ARG A 103 -23.72 -31.15 -11.58
N GLN A 104 -23.60 -32.01 -12.58
CA GLN A 104 -24.18 -31.83 -13.90
C GLN A 104 -24.98 -33.06 -14.30
N THR A 105 -26.13 -32.87 -14.92
CA THR A 105 -26.91 -33.95 -15.52
C THR A 105 -26.73 -33.99 -17.03
N THR A 106 -26.90 -35.18 -17.62
CA THR A 106 -26.82 -35.43 -19.07
C THR A 106 -28.19 -35.64 -19.72
N ILE A 107 -29.29 -35.61 -18.96
CA ILE A 107 -30.65 -35.95 -19.43
C ILE A 107 -31.15 -35.07 -20.59
N SER A 108 -30.64 -33.85 -20.71
CA SER A 108 -31.02 -32.90 -21.77
C SER A 108 -30.16 -33.03 -23.03
N GLY A 109 -29.30 -34.05 -23.13
CA GLY A 109 -28.38 -34.24 -24.26
C GLY A 109 -27.14 -33.34 -24.23
N PHE A 110 -26.95 -32.58 -23.16
CA PHE A 110 -25.75 -31.78 -22.87
C PHE A 110 -25.53 -31.73 -21.36
N PHE A 111 -24.32 -31.33 -20.92
CA PHE A 111 -24.03 -31.17 -19.50
C PHE A 111 -24.73 -29.93 -18.94
N LYS A 112 -25.78 -30.14 -18.14
CA LYS A 112 -26.52 -29.07 -17.46
C LYS A 112 -26.21 -29.09 -15.97
N TYR A 113 -25.71 -27.99 -15.41
CA TYR A 113 -25.57 -27.87 -13.96
C TYR A 113 -26.93 -27.94 -13.27
N ILE A 114 -26.98 -28.70 -12.17
CA ILE A 114 -28.15 -28.78 -11.29
C ILE A 114 -27.77 -28.28 -9.88
N PRO A 115 -28.62 -27.48 -9.24
CA PRO A 115 -28.40 -27.06 -7.87
C PRO A 115 -28.47 -28.27 -6.90
N PRO A 116 -28.00 -28.14 -5.66
CA PRO A 116 -28.15 -29.20 -4.67
C PRO A 116 -29.62 -29.53 -4.40
N THR A 117 -30.50 -28.53 -4.48
CA THR A 117 -31.95 -28.64 -4.28
C THR A 117 -32.68 -29.41 -5.38
N GLU A 118 -31.98 -29.88 -6.41
CA GLU A 118 -32.55 -30.70 -7.47
C GLU A 118 -31.84 -32.06 -7.50
N PHE A 119 -32.56 -33.15 -7.74
CA PHE A 119 -31.97 -34.47 -8.01
C PHE A 119 -32.69 -35.14 -9.17
N VAL A 120 -32.03 -36.10 -9.80
CA VAL A 120 -32.64 -36.85 -10.89
C VAL A 120 -33.27 -38.12 -10.35
N LYS A 121 -34.47 -38.45 -10.85
CA LYS A 121 -35.19 -39.67 -10.50
C LYS A 121 -35.64 -40.38 -11.77
N LEU A 122 -35.54 -41.70 -11.79
CA LEU A 122 -36.09 -42.54 -12.86
C LEU A 122 -37.57 -42.85 -12.56
N ARG A 123 -38.48 -42.46 -13.47
CA ARG A 123 -39.92 -42.77 -13.42
C ARG A 123 -40.35 -43.26 -14.80
N ASP A 124 -40.97 -44.45 -14.87
CA ASP A 124 -41.51 -45.03 -16.11
C ASP A 124 -40.53 -45.00 -17.29
N SER A 125 -39.28 -45.42 -17.03
CA SER A 125 -38.16 -45.40 -17.99
C SER A 125 -37.67 -44.03 -18.45
N ASN A 126 -38.16 -42.94 -17.86
CA ASN A 126 -37.72 -41.56 -18.15
C ASN A 126 -37.08 -40.91 -16.92
N TYR A 127 -36.01 -40.16 -17.15
CA TYR A 127 -35.37 -39.37 -16.11
C TYR A 127 -36.05 -38.02 -15.95
N ILE A 128 -36.46 -37.69 -14.73
CA ILE A 128 -37.06 -36.40 -14.38
C ILE A 128 -36.24 -35.71 -13.29
N ILE A 129 -36.22 -34.37 -13.30
CA ILE A 129 -35.65 -33.57 -12.21
C ILE A 129 -36.73 -33.37 -11.15
N CYS A 130 -36.38 -33.67 -9.91
CA CYS A 130 -37.23 -33.46 -8.74
C CYS A 130 -36.55 -32.50 -7.76
N GLU A 131 -37.33 -31.77 -6.98
CA GLU A 131 -36.81 -30.93 -5.91
C GLU A 131 -36.56 -31.74 -4.64
N GLN A 132 -35.56 -31.34 -3.87
CA GLN A 132 -35.24 -31.90 -2.54
C GLN A 132 -34.75 -30.82 -1.59
N ASP A 133 -34.98 -31.04 -0.30
CA ASP A 133 -34.37 -30.23 0.75
C ASP A 133 -32.90 -30.60 0.95
N CYS A 134 -32.05 -29.57 1.08
CA CYS A 134 -30.62 -29.73 1.31
C CYS A 134 -30.22 -29.10 2.63
N LEU A 135 -29.53 -29.87 3.46
CA LEU A 135 -29.06 -29.40 4.76
C LEU A 135 -27.74 -28.63 4.62
N LEU A 136 -27.53 -27.63 5.46
CA LEU A 136 -26.22 -27.00 5.59
C LEU A 136 -25.24 -28.02 6.20
N PRO A 137 -24.08 -28.28 5.56
CA PRO A 137 -23.02 -29.06 6.19
C PRO A 137 -22.50 -28.31 7.42
N THR A 138 -22.77 -28.82 8.61
CA THR A 138 -22.44 -28.17 9.89
C THR A 138 -21.82 -29.19 10.82
N ALA A 139 -20.85 -28.77 11.64
CA ALA A 139 -20.34 -29.58 12.74
C ALA A 139 -21.49 -29.95 13.69
N LEU A 140 -21.78 -31.24 13.79
CA LEU A 140 -22.84 -31.74 14.66
C LEU A 140 -22.30 -32.00 16.07
N PRO A 141 -23.08 -31.72 17.13
CA PRO A 141 -22.69 -32.04 18.49
C PRO A 141 -22.62 -33.55 18.68
N GLN A 142 -21.72 -34.00 19.57
CA GLN A 142 -21.62 -35.41 19.93
C GLN A 142 -22.80 -35.88 20.79
N ILE A 143 -23.42 -34.97 21.55
CA ILE A 143 -24.49 -35.25 22.50
C ILE A 143 -25.50 -34.09 22.44
N ILE A 144 -26.79 -34.41 22.27
CA ILE A 144 -27.88 -33.43 22.36
C ILE A 144 -28.73 -33.59 23.63
N CYS A 145 -28.65 -34.74 24.30
CA CYS A 145 -29.39 -35.05 25.53
C CYS A 145 -28.68 -36.18 26.28
N SER A 146 -29.17 -36.55 27.48
CA SER A 146 -28.61 -37.64 28.28
C SER A 146 -28.99 -39.06 27.80
N CYS A 147 -29.82 -39.20 26.77
CA CYS A 147 -30.12 -40.50 26.16
C CYS A 147 -28.91 -41.02 25.36
N ASN A 148 -28.82 -42.33 25.17
CA ASN A 148 -27.71 -42.99 24.48
C ASN A 148 -27.35 -42.29 23.14
N ASN A 149 -26.06 -41.95 22.96
CA ASN A 149 -25.55 -40.89 22.07
C ASN A 149 -25.85 -41.01 20.56
N ALA A 150 -26.30 -42.16 20.06
CA ALA A 150 -26.26 -42.45 18.62
C ALA A 150 -27.62 -42.44 17.90
N ASP A 151 -28.75 -42.43 18.62
CA ASP A 151 -30.07 -42.58 17.96
C ASP A 151 -30.79 -41.23 17.77
N VAL A 152 -30.22 -40.41 16.89
CA VAL A 152 -30.75 -39.10 16.52
C VAL A 152 -31.29 -39.15 15.10
N ALA A 153 -32.50 -38.62 14.90
CA ALA A 153 -33.05 -38.36 13.57
C ALA A 153 -32.62 -36.96 13.11
N VAL A 154 -32.15 -36.85 11.86
CA VAL A 154 -31.83 -35.55 11.23
C VAL A 154 -32.99 -35.18 10.30
N SER A 155 -33.53 -34.00 10.50
CA SER A 155 -34.64 -33.44 9.72
C SER A 155 -34.33 -32.02 9.24
N VAL A 156 -35.23 -31.46 8.43
CA VAL A 156 -35.11 -30.13 7.85
C VAL A 156 -35.54 -29.09 8.90
N GLY A 157 -34.62 -28.20 9.25
CA GLY A 157 -34.88 -27.04 10.09
C GLY A 157 -35.27 -25.81 9.28
N ARG A 158 -34.88 -24.63 9.76
CA ARG A 158 -35.21 -23.35 9.11
C ARG A 158 -34.40 -23.14 7.82
N SER A 159 -34.93 -22.37 6.89
CA SER A 159 -34.21 -21.97 5.69
C SER A 159 -33.00 -21.09 6.02
N ILE A 160 -31.90 -21.30 5.31
CA ILE A 160 -30.64 -20.58 5.49
C ILE A 160 -29.92 -20.41 4.16
N ILE A 161 -29.20 -19.31 4.00
CA ILE A 161 -28.40 -19.04 2.81
C ILE A 161 -26.92 -19.20 3.18
N LEU A 162 -26.16 -19.95 2.38
CA LEU A 162 -24.70 -19.97 2.45
C LEU A 162 -24.11 -19.35 1.19
N VAL A 163 -23.12 -18.47 1.35
CA VAL A 163 -22.38 -17.87 0.23
C VAL A 163 -20.90 -18.23 0.35
N CYS A 164 -20.36 -18.87 -0.67
CA CYS A 164 -18.93 -19.19 -0.79
C CYS A 164 -18.37 -18.62 -2.11
N ILE A 165 -17.12 -18.96 -2.46
CA ILE A 165 -16.50 -18.48 -3.71
C ILE A 165 -17.24 -18.97 -4.96
N ASN A 166 -18.03 -20.04 -4.87
CA ASN A 166 -18.90 -20.54 -5.95
C ASN A 166 -20.28 -19.84 -5.98
N GLY A 167 -20.47 -18.79 -5.17
CA GLY A 167 -21.71 -18.04 -5.10
C GLY A 167 -22.66 -18.53 -4.00
N ARG A 168 -23.95 -18.28 -4.20
CA ARG A 168 -25.02 -18.47 -3.23
C ARG A 168 -25.64 -19.88 -3.32
N TYR A 169 -25.97 -20.43 -2.15
CA TYR A 169 -26.68 -21.69 -1.93
C TYR A 169 -27.90 -21.42 -1.02
N ASN A 170 -29.07 -21.91 -1.41
CA ASN A 170 -30.28 -21.89 -0.57
C ASN A 170 -30.40 -23.30 0.06
N LEU A 171 -30.34 -23.37 1.38
CA LEU A 171 -30.26 -24.60 2.17
C LEU A 171 -31.19 -24.52 3.39
N HIS A 172 -31.16 -25.54 4.23
CA HIS A 172 -31.85 -25.58 5.51
C HIS A 172 -30.89 -25.95 6.64
N THR A 173 -31.13 -25.47 7.86
CA THR A 173 -30.35 -25.95 9.01
C THR A 173 -30.73 -27.40 9.31
N PRO A 174 -29.80 -28.25 9.80
CA PRO A 174 -30.16 -29.55 10.32
C PRO A 174 -30.92 -29.39 11.65
N LEU A 175 -32.05 -30.11 11.78
CA LEU A 175 -32.78 -30.25 13.04
C LEU A 175 -32.61 -31.69 13.53
N LEU A 176 -31.85 -31.84 14.62
CA LEU A 176 -31.58 -33.10 15.28
C LEU A 176 -32.69 -33.36 16.30
N THR A 177 -33.28 -34.55 16.27
CA THR A 177 -34.29 -34.96 17.26
C THR A 177 -33.88 -36.31 17.85
N CYS A 178 -33.73 -36.36 19.18
CA CYS A 178 -33.48 -37.62 19.87
C CYS A 178 -34.69 -38.54 19.72
N LYS A 179 -34.51 -39.77 19.24
CA LYS A 179 -35.63 -40.71 19.04
C LYS A 179 -36.23 -41.25 20.35
N HIS A 180 -35.56 -41.01 21.49
CA HIS A 180 -35.99 -41.51 22.79
C HIS A 180 -36.74 -40.46 23.62
N CYS A 181 -36.18 -39.25 23.76
CA CYS A 181 -36.76 -38.18 24.59
C CYS A 181 -37.38 -37.04 23.78
N ASN A 182 -37.26 -37.05 22.44
CA ASN A 182 -37.67 -35.97 21.55
C ASN A 182 -36.98 -34.62 21.78
N GLU A 183 -35.88 -34.57 22.54
CA GLU A 183 -35.05 -33.37 22.66
C GLU A 183 -34.55 -32.95 21.28
N GLN A 184 -34.60 -31.65 21.01
CA GLN A 184 -34.27 -31.08 19.71
C GLN A 184 -33.04 -30.19 19.79
N TRP A 185 -32.21 -30.26 18.76
CA TRP A 185 -31.08 -29.36 18.59
C TRP A 185 -31.02 -28.83 17.16
N THR A 186 -30.72 -27.53 17.02
CA THR A 186 -30.42 -26.88 15.75
C THR A 186 -29.19 -26.00 15.94
N PRO A 187 -28.33 -25.85 14.91
CA PRO A 187 -27.15 -25.01 15.00
C PRO A 187 -27.45 -23.54 15.35
N GLY A 188 -26.71 -22.99 16.31
CA GLY A 188 -26.61 -21.57 16.60
C GLY A 188 -25.39 -20.91 15.94
N VAL A 189 -25.15 -19.64 16.27
CA VAL A 189 -24.01 -18.86 15.71
C VAL A 189 -22.66 -19.54 16.01
N ILE A 190 -22.45 -20.03 17.22
CA ILE A 190 -21.22 -20.73 17.64
C ILE A 190 -20.96 -21.96 16.76
N ASP A 191 -22.00 -22.71 16.41
CA ASP A 191 -21.88 -23.91 15.58
C ASP A 191 -21.56 -23.56 14.13
N PHE A 192 -22.10 -22.45 13.61
CA PHE A 192 -21.75 -21.93 12.29
C PHE A 192 -20.29 -21.47 12.23
N GLU A 193 -19.82 -20.75 13.25
CA GLU A 193 -18.42 -20.31 13.36
C GLU A 193 -17.45 -21.49 13.46
N ARG A 194 -17.77 -22.49 14.28
CA ARG A 194 -17.02 -23.76 14.37
C ARG A 194 -17.01 -24.52 13.04
N SER A 195 -18.03 -24.34 12.21
CA SER A 195 -18.13 -24.95 10.87
C SER A 195 -17.43 -24.13 9.78
N GLY A 196 -16.73 -23.05 10.12
CA GLY A 196 -16.02 -22.20 9.15
C GLY A 196 -16.91 -21.19 8.43
N TYR A 197 -18.08 -20.88 8.99
CA TYR A 197 -19.01 -19.88 8.46
C TYR A 197 -19.03 -18.65 9.35
N TRP A 198 -19.44 -17.52 8.77
CA TRP A 198 -19.59 -16.26 9.49
C TRP A 198 -20.96 -15.63 9.16
N PRO A 199 -21.72 -15.18 10.16
CA PRO A 199 -23.06 -14.67 9.93
C PRO A 199 -23.08 -13.28 9.28
N ALA A 200 -24.03 -13.06 8.36
CA ALA A 200 -24.32 -11.73 7.81
C ALA A 200 -24.90 -10.78 8.87
N THR A 201 -25.73 -11.33 9.76
CA THR A 201 -26.33 -10.68 10.93
C THR A 201 -26.52 -11.74 12.02
N MET A 202 -26.74 -11.34 13.28
CA MET A 202 -26.91 -12.29 14.39
C MET A 202 -28.13 -13.21 14.28
N GLN A 203 -29.11 -12.90 13.43
CA GLN A 203 -30.20 -13.82 13.09
C GLN A 203 -29.75 -15.00 12.21
N ALA A 204 -28.52 -14.96 11.69
CA ALA A 204 -27.85 -16.00 10.92
C ALA A 204 -28.74 -16.60 9.82
N GLN A 205 -29.47 -15.75 9.08
CA GLN A 205 -30.27 -16.16 7.92
C GLN A 205 -29.41 -16.29 6.66
N THR A 206 -28.33 -15.53 6.59
CA THR A 206 -27.29 -15.64 5.56
C THR A 206 -25.95 -15.82 6.24
N LEU A 207 -25.18 -16.76 5.75
CA LEU A 207 -23.82 -17.09 6.19
C LEU A 207 -22.86 -16.89 5.02
N PHE A 208 -21.65 -16.43 5.33
CA PHE A 208 -20.53 -16.37 4.41
C PHE A 208 -19.49 -17.40 4.84
N HIS A 209 -18.88 -18.10 3.89
CA HIS A 209 -17.70 -18.92 4.20
C HIS A 209 -16.56 -18.01 4.68
N GLN A 210 -15.85 -18.36 5.76
CA GLN A 210 -14.76 -17.50 6.26
C GLN A 210 -13.66 -17.31 5.20
N ASP A 211 -13.30 -18.36 4.44
CA ASP A 211 -12.36 -18.24 3.32
C ASP A 211 -12.84 -17.35 2.16
N LEU A 212 -14.14 -17.07 2.04
CA LEU A 212 -14.62 -16.06 1.09
C LEU A 212 -14.15 -14.66 1.50
N PHE A 213 -14.14 -14.37 2.81
CA PHE A 213 -13.60 -13.12 3.33
C PHE A 213 -12.08 -13.06 3.20
N ASN A 214 -11.36 -14.14 3.48
CA ASN A 214 -9.92 -14.21 3.24
C ASN A 214 -9.59 -13.93 1.76
N SER A 215 -10.37 -14.50 0.84
CA SER A 215 -10.23 -14.25 -0.60
C SER A 215 -10.53 -12.80 -0.97
N PHE A 216 -11.57 -12.21 -0.36
CA PHE A 216 -11.94 -10.81 -0.62
C PHE A 216 -10.89 -9.82 -0.08
N GLU A 217 -10.34 -10.07 1.11
CA GLU A 217 -9.26 -9.27 1.71
C GLU A 217 -7.98 -9.30 0.85
N ALA A 218 -7.57 -10.50 0.42
CA ALA A 218 -6.43 -10.65 -0.48
C ALA A 218 -6.66 -9.90 -1.81
N MET A 219 -7.86 -10.00 -2.38
CA MET A 219 -8.25 -9.29 -3.59
C MET A 219 -8.25 -7.77 -3.38
N LYS A 220 -8.68 -7.27 -2.21
CA LYS A 220 -8.62 -5.85 -1.87
C LYS A 220 -7.18 -5.34 -1.77
N THR A 221 -6.25 -6.17 -1.32
CA THR A 221 -4.83 -5.81 -1.27
C THR A 221 -4.20 -5.84 -2.68
N ALA A 222 -4.56 -6.81 -3.52
CA ALA A 222 -4.04 -6.94 -4.87
C ALA A 222 -4.66 -5.92 -5.86
N ALA A 223 -5.94 -5.59 -5.68
CA ALA A 223 -6.70 -4.67 -6.53
C ALA A 223 -7.47 -3.65 -5.67
N PRO A 224 -6.80 -2.58 -5.18
CA PRO A 224 -7.38 -1.67 -4.19
C PRO A 224 -8.62 -0.91 -4.67
N GLY A 225 -8.72 -0.66 -5.98
CA GLY A 225 -9.87 -0.03 -6.63
C GLY A 225 -11.08 -0.95 -6.83
N MET A 226 -11.00 -2.25 -6.51
CA MET A 226 -12.11 -3.17 -6.67
C MET A 226 -13.26 -2.81 -5.71
N SER A 227 -14.46 -2.61 -6.25
CA SER A 227 -15.67 -2.38 -5.46
C SER A 227 -16.23 -3.68 -4.87
N VAL A 228 -16.85 -3.60 -3.68
CA VAL A 228 -17.58 -4.73 -3.09
C VAL A 228 -18.66 -5.23 -4.05
N LYS A 229 -19.35 -4.31 -4.73
CA LYS A 229 -20.38 -4.62 -5.72
C LYS A 229 -19.86 -5.43 -6.91
N ALA A 230 -18.64 -5.15 -7.38
CA ALA A 230 -18.02 -5.94 -8.45
C ALA A 230 -17.73 -7.37 -7.97
N PHE A 231 -17.25 -7.52 -6.74
CA PHE A 231 -17.01 -8.83 -6.16
C PHE A 231 -18.31 -9.62 -5.93
N THR A 232 -19.37 -8.99 -5.40
CA THR A 232 -20.66 -9.67 -5.23
C THR A 232 -21.34 -9.96 -6.56
N ALA A 233 -21.14 -9.14 -7.60
CA ALA A 233 -21.60 -9.45 -8.96
C ALA A 233 -20.90 -10.69 -9.55
N LEU A 234 -19.61 -10.89 -9.27
CA LEU A 234 -18.91 -12.13 -9.60
C LEU A 234 -19.56 -13.33 -8.90
N LEU A 235 -19.89 -13.21 -7.61
CA LEU A 235 -20.59 -14.27 -6.88
C LEU A 235 -21.99 -14.55 -7.45
N ASP A 236 -22.74 -13.52 -7.85
CA ASP A 236 -24.03 -13.66 -8.52
C ASP A 236 -23.91 -14.38 -9.87
N GLN A 237 -22.86 -14.07 -10.66
CA GLN A 237 -22.61 -14.76 -11.92
C GLN A 237 -22.25 -16.23 -11.70
N ARG A 238 -21.40 -16.54 -10.72
CA ARG A 238 -21.06 -17.93 -10.36
C ARG A 238 -22.28 -18.70 -9.87
N THR A 239 -23.15 -18.06 -9.07
CA THR A 239 -24.44 -18.63 -8.66
C THR A 239 -25.24 -19.11 -9.88
N LYS A 240 -25.42 -18.24 -10.88
CA LYS A 240 -26.14 -18.58 -12.12
C LYS A 240 -25.43 -19.66 -12.94
N GLN A 241 -24.10 -19.57 -13.07
CA GLN A 241 -23.29 -20.54 -13.84
C GLN A 241 -23.51 -21.98 -13.35
N PHE A 242 -23.66 -22.17 -12.05
CA PHE A 242 -23.88 -23.48 -11.43
C PHE A 242 -25.37 -23.82 -11.24
N GLY A 243 -26.28 -23.22 -12.02
CA GLY A 243 -27.70 -23.55 -12.01
C GLY A 243 -28.47 -23.11 -10.76
N ARG A 244 -27.88 -22.25 -9.91
CA ARG A 244 -28.51 -21.72 -8.70
C ARG A 244 -29.14 -20.36 -8.94
N THR A 245 -29.95 -19.89 -7.99
CA THR A 245 -30.71 -18.64 -8.09
C THR A 245 -30.54 -17.76 -6.86
N GLY A 246 -30.92 -16.49 -7.02
CA GLY A 246 -30.81 -15.45 -5.99
C GLY A 246 -29.59 -14.54 -6.20
N LYS A 247 -29.53 -13.50 -5.37
CA LYS A 247 -28.42 -12.53 -5.35
C LYS A 247 -27.81 -12.45 -3.96
N VAL A 248 -26.54 -12.04 -3.90
CA VAL A 248 -25.83 -11.71 -2.67
C VAL A 248 -26.15 -10.27 -2.26
N ASN A 249 -26.62 -10.07 -1.03
CA ASN A 249 -26.83 -8.72 -0.50
C ASN A 249 -25.47 -8.06 -0.25
N THR A 250 -25.18 -7.00 -1.00
CA THR A 250 -23.88 -6.32 -1.00
C THR A 250 -23.62 -5.54 0.29
N ASP A 251 -24.64 -4.91 0.88
CA ASP A 251 -24.50 -4.19 2.15
C ASP A 251 -24.26 -5.16 3.30
N ALA A 252 -25.04 -6.26 3.35
CA ALA A 252 -24.86 -7.31 4.34
C ALA A 252 -23.47 -7.97 4.24
N PHE A 253 -22.97 -8.22 3.01
CA PHE A 253 -21.62 -8.71 2.79
C PHE A 253 -20.56 -7.74 3.35
N GLN A 254 -20.67 -6.44 3.03
CA GLN A 254 -19.70 -5.44 3.48
C GLN A 254 -19.65 -5.30 5.01
N ARG A 255 -20.82 -5.20 5.66
CA ARG A 255 -20.89 -5.08 7.13
C ARG A 255 -20.31 -6.31 7.81
N SER A 256 -20.71 -7.49 7.34
CA SER A 256 -20.26 -8.78 7.87
C SER A 256 -18.76 -8.96 7.67
N PHE A 257 -18.22 -8.59 6.50
CA PHE A 257 -16.79 -8.60 6.21
C PHE A 257 -16.01 -7.68 7.16
N LEU A 258 -16.44 -6.42 7.34
CA LEU A 258 -15.73 -5.48 8.22
C LEU A 258 -15.74 -5.96 9.67
N GLN A 259 -16.86 -6.51 10.16
CA GLN A 259 -16.92 -7.13 11.47
C GLN A 259 -15.95 -8.31 11.61
N TYR A 260 -15.90 -9.19 10.60
CA TYR A 260 -14.98 -10.33 10.57
C TYR A 260 -13.51 -9.88 10.63
N VAL A 261 -13.13 -8.91 9.80
CA VAL A 261 -11.75 -8.38 9.78
C VAL A 261 -11.39 -7.67 11.08
N TYR A 262 -12.34 -6.96 11.70
CA TYR A 262 -12.14 -6.37 13.01
C TYR A 262 -11.90 -7.43 14.10
N CYS A 263 -12.73 -8.47 14.16
CA CYS A 263 -12.52 -9.58 15.11
C CYS A 263 -11.18 -10.29 14.86
N ASN A 264 -10.78 -10.49 13.59
CA ASN A 264 -9.46 -11.01 13.26
C ASN A 264 -8.33 -10.07 13.72
N SER A 265 -8.53 -8.75 13.67
CA SER A 265 -7.57 -7.77 14.20
C SER A 265 -7.46 -7.85 15.72
N GLU A 266 -8.57 -7.95 16.45
CA GLU A 266 -8.55 -8.15 17.90
C GLU A 266 -7.85 -9.46 18.28
N GLN A 267 -8.13 -10.55 17.54
CA GLN A 267 -7.42 -11.82 17.70
C GLN A 267 -5.92 -11.62 17.46
N ASN A 268 -5.52 -10.87 16.43
CA ASN A 268 -4.11 -10.58 16.15
C ASN A 268 -3.44 -9.77 17.27
N GLN A 269 -4.16 -8.86 17.93
CA GLN A 269 -3.65 -8.14 19.11
C GLN A 269 -3.41 -9.08 20.30
N LEU A 270 -4.31 -10.03 20.54
CA LEU A 270 -4.12 -11.09 21.55
C LEU A 270 -2.92 -12.00 21.24
N LEU A 271 -2.53 -12.10 19.96
CA LEU A 271 -1.32 -12.79 19.50
C LEU A 271 -0.07 -11.89 19.52
N GLY A 272 -0.19 -10.68 20.06
CA GLY A 272 0.90 -9.72 20.19
C GLY A 272 1.37 -9.09 18.87
N LYS A 273 0.56 -9.16 17.80
CA LYS A 273 0.89 -8.55 16.50
C LYS A 273 0.61 -7.05 16.50
N GLU A 274 1.48 -6.30 15.85
CA GLU A 274 1.42 -4.83 15.76
C GLU A 274 1.59 -4.42 14.28
N PRO A 275 0.49 -4.27 13.52
CA PRO A 275 0.56 -4.19 12.05
C PRO A 275 1.17 -2.88 11.51
N PHE A 276 1.32 -1.85 12.34
CA PHE A 276 1.87 -0.54 11.98
C PHE A 276 3.28 -0.31 12.54
N LEU A 277 3.92 -1.36 13.05
CA LEU A 277 5.30 -1.33 13.54
C LEU A 277 6.21 -1.96 12.49
N CYS A 278 7.27 -1.26 12.10
CA CYS A 278 8.24 -1.78 11.13
C CYS A 278 9.36 -2.58 11.84
N PRO A 279 9.54 -3.88 11.55
CA PRO A 279 10.54 -4.71 12.22
C PRO A 279 11.99 -4.22 12.07
N ALA A 280 12.29 -3.47 11.00
CA ALA A 280 13.65 -3.02 10.69
C ALA A 280 14.02 -1.66 11.30
N CYS A 281 13.05 -0.83 11.70
CA CYS A 281 13.30 0.53 12.14
C CYS A 281 12.62 0.93 13.45
N SER A 282 12.05 -0.03 14.16
CA SER A 282 11.57 0.17 15.53
C SER A 282 12.52 -0.54 16.51
N PRO A 283 13.03 0.16 17.55
CA PRO A 283 12.69 1.53 17.94
C PRO A 283 13.53 2.61 17.23
N GLU A 284 14.66 2.28 16.59
CA GLU A 284 15.58 3.29 16.07
C GLU A 284 15.32 3.59 14.59
N MET A 285 14.44 4.56 14.34
CA MET A 285 14.01 4.96 13.00
C MET A 285 14.94 6.01 12.39
N VAL A 286 15.43 5.74 11.19
CA VAL A 286 16.29 6.69 10.45
C VAL A 286 15.46 7.83 9.88
N ALA A 287 14.37 7.53 9.16
CA ALA A 287 13.57 8.56 8.51
C ALA A 287 12.09 8.18 8.44
N VAL A 288 11.25 9.20 8.59
CA VAL A 288 9.82 9.20 8.28
C VAL A 288 9.58 10.20 7.15
N SER A 289 8.85 9.78 6.13
CA SER A 289 8.33 10.64 5.08
C SER A 289 6.87 10.97 5.37
N VAL A 290 6.48 12.23 5.21
CA VAL A 290 5.10 12.69 5.37
C VAL A 290 4.63 13.42 4.12
N ASP A 291 3.45 13.08 3.65
CA ASP A 291 2.81 13.74 2.51
C ASP A 291 1.28 13.57 2.51
N GLY A 292 0.61 14.54 1.87
CA GLY A 292 -0.83 14.65 1.75
C GLY A 292 -1.38 13.99 0.49
N ASN A 293 -2.22 12.96 0.65
CA ASN A 293 -2.95 12.32 -0.44
C ASN A 293 -4.35 12.92 -0.61
N ARG A 294 -4.46 13.94 -1.47
CA ARG A 294 -5.75 14.58 -1.80
C ARG A 294 -6.67 13.76 -2.70
N LYS A 295 -6.18 12.67 -3.31
CA LYS A 295 -7.06 11.76 -4.08
C LYS A 295 -8.00 10.99 -3.16
N LEU A 296 -7.66 10.82 -1.89
CA LEU A 296 -8.47 10.15 -0.88
C LEU A 296 -9.62 11.01 -0.30
N TYR A 297 -10.11 12.00 -1.03
CA TYR A 297 -11.26 12.79 -0.62
C TYR A 297 -12.54 11.95 -0.46
N ARG A 298 -13.52 12.47 0.30
CA ARG A 298 -14.86 11.88 0.43
C ARG A 298 -15.94 12.93 0.21
N PHE A 299 -16.94 12.59 -0.59
CA PHE A 299 -18.08 13.46 -0.80
C PHE A 299 -18.90 13.63 0.47
N GLN A 300 -19.37 14.86 0.66
CA GLN A 300 -20.36 15.22 1.67
C GLN A 300 -21.66 14.47 1.42
N LYS A 301 -22.23 13.90 2.49
CA LYS A 301 -23.53 13.22 2.45
C LYS A 301 -24.41 13.71 3.59
N THR A 302 -25.59 14.22 3.25
CA THR A 302 -26.63 14.62 4.22
C THR A 302 -27.16 13.41 4.98
N ASN A 303 -27.38 13.55 6.29
CA ASN A 303 -28.06 12.59 7.18
C ASN A 303 -27.35 11.23 7.41
N GLN A 304 -26.02 11.20 7.53
CA GLN A 304 -25.32 9.97 7.97
C GLN A 304 -25.09 9.94 9.49
N SER A 305 -25.14 8.74 10.09
CA SER A 305 -24.69 8.55 11.47
C SER A 305 -23.19 8.81 11.53
N GLN A 306 -22.76 9.56 12.56
CA GLN A 306 -21.35 9.76 12.90
C GLN A 306 -20.85 8.63 13.82
N GLU A 307 -21.32 7.41 13.63
CA GLU A 307 -20.79 6.29 14.39
C GLU A 307 -19.30 6.11 14.05
N PRO A 308 -18.45 5.89 15.05
CA PRO A 308 -17.04 5.63 14.82
C PRO A 308 -16.87 4.33 14.02
N GLY A 309 -15.85 4.29 13.17
CA GLY A 309 -15.43 3.04 12.54
C GLY A 309 -14.82 2.10 13.59
N PHE A 310 -14.85 0.80 13.31
CA PHE A 310 -14.22 -0.19 14.19
C PHE A 310 -12.72 0.08 14.41
N PHE A 311 -12.05 0.63 13.40
CA PHE A 311 -10.61 0.93 13.39
C PHE A 311 -10.28 2.39 13.69
N GLU A 312 -11.20 3.15 14.30
CA GLU A 312 -10.93 4.54 14.67
C GLU A 312 -9.69 4.63 15.59
N GLY A 313 -8.76 5.54 15.25
CA GLY A 313 -7.53 5.73 16.01
C GLY A 313 -6.45 4.66 15.77
N VAL A 314 -6.73 3.60 15.00
CA VAL A 314 -5.76 2.52 14.74
C VAL A 314 -4.74 3.00 13.70
N PHE A 315 -5.13 3.09 12.42
CA PHE A 315 -4.29 3.66 11.36
C PHE A 315 -4.47 5.17 11.24
N LEU A 316 -5.71 5.61 11.02
CA LEU A 316 -6.07 7.03 11.00
C LEU A 316 -6.24 7.52 12.44
N ALA A 317 -5.59 8.63 12.77
CA ALA A 317 -5.75 9.30 14.05
C ALA A 317 -7.21 9.73 14.29
N GLN A 318 -7.60 9.81 15.56
CA GLN A 318 -8.92 10.30 15.94
C GLN A 318 -9.09 11.76 15.52
N ASP A 319 -10.17 12.08 14.80
CA ASP A 319 -10.35 13.42 14.24
C ASP A 319 -10.46 14.51 15.32
N SER A 320 -10.98 14.17 16.51
CA SER A 320 -11.04 15.08 17.66
C SER A 320 -9.64 15.49 18.13
N MET A 321 -8.71 14.54 18.22
CA MET A 321 -7.32 14.77 18.63
C MET A 321 -6.58 15.63 17.60
N VAL A 322 -6.79 15.35 16.31
CA VAL A 322 -6.19 16.14 15.23
C VAL A 322 -6.78 17.55 15.18
N SER A 323 -8.11 17.67 15.30
CA SER A 323 -8.79 18.97 15.30
C SER A 323 -8.33 19.85 16.45
N ASN A 324 -8.22 19.30 17.67
CA ASN A 324 -7.72 20.02 18.84
C ASN A 324 -6.28 20.51 18.62
N PHE A 325 -5.40 19.68 18.06
CA PHE A 325 -4.03 20.06 17.76
C PHE A 325 -3.95 21.15 16.67
N VAL A 326 -4.75 21.04 15.62
CA VAL A 326 -4.81 22.04 14.54
C VAL A 326 -5.27 23.39 15.08
N GLU A 327 -6.32 23.42 15.91
CA GLU A 327 -6.80 24.67 16.50
C GLU A 327 -5.81 25.26 17.52
N GLU A 328 -5.08 24.43 18.27
CA GLU A 328 -3.99 24.88 19.14
C GLU A 328 -2.87 25.59 18.36
N VAL A 329 -2.35 24.95 17.31
CA VAL A 329 -1.27 25.52 16.47
C VAL A 329 -1.72 26.83 15.82
N ARG A 330 -2.94 26.87 15.26
CA ARG A 330 -3.49 28.07 14.61
C ARG A 330 -3.84 29.17 15.60
N GLY A 331 -4.23 28.82 16.83
CA GLY A 331 -4.46 29.78 17.90
C GLY A 331 -3.18 30.45 18.38
N ALA A 332 -2.05 29.72 18.33
CA ALA A 332 -0.75 30.19 18.81
C ALA A 332 0.00 31.07 17.81
N VAL A 333 -0.09 30.78 16.51
CA VAL A 333 0.61 31.52 15.45
C VAL A 333 -0.40 32.07 14.44
N LYS A 334 -0.35 33.39 14.19
CA LYS A 334 -1.16 34.01 13.14
C LYS A 334 -0.76 33.43 11.78
N SER A 335 -1.76 33.03 10.99
CA SER A 335 -1.53 32.56 9.63
C SER A 335 -0.72 33.55 8.83
N THR A 336 0.37 33.10 8.21
CA THR A 336 1.14 33.94 7.29
C THR A 336 0.32 34.08 6.00
N PRO A 337 -0.26 35.25 5.68
CA PRO A 337 -0.96 35.43 4.42
C PRO A 337 0.10 35.57 3.31
N GLY A 338 0.07 34.69 2.31
CA GLY A 338 0.83 34.93 1.08
C GLY A 338 1.42 33.68 0.43
N LYS A 339 1.48 33.73 -0.90
CA LYS A 339 2.25 32.79 -1.74
C LYS A 339 3.75 33.04 -1.48
N ALA A 340 4.39 32.23 -0.63
CA ALA A 340 5.84 32.33 -0.41
C ALA A 340 6.60 31.30 -1.27
N MET A 341 7.58 31.77 -2.05
CA MET A 341 8.19 31.02 -3.18
C MET A 341 9.62 30.56 -2.90
N CYS A 342 9.96 29.29 -3.13
CA CYS A 342 11.34 28.80 -3.29
C CYS A 342 11.49 28.36 -4.75
N GLY A 343 12.14 29.17 -5.61
CA GLY A 343 11.93 28.99 -7.06
C GLY A 343 10.47 29.28 -7.43
N GLU A 344 9.83 28.53 -8.34
CA GLU A 344 8.38 28.66 -8.66
C GLU A 344 7.53 27.45 -8.23
N SER A 345 7.96 26.62 -7.28
CA SER A 345 7.03 25.62 -6.73
C SER A 345 5.90 26.32 -5.96
N HIS A 346 4.76 26.52 -6.62
CA HIS A 346 3.49 26.91 -6.00
C HIS A 346 3.00 25.73 -5.17
N TRP A 347 3.53 25.56 -3.97
CA TRP A 347 2.99 24.58 -3.04
C TRP A 347 1.64 25.10 -2.56
N THR A 348 0.55 24.54 -3.07
CA THR A 348 -0.77 24.68 -2.44
C THR A 348 -0.70 24.22 -0.97
N ALA A 349 0.18 23.24 -0.67
CA ALA A 349 0.57 22.77 0.66
C ALA A 349 1.19 23.80 1.61
N ALA A 350 1.61 24.98 1.13
CA ALA A 350 2.14 26.04 1.98
C ALA A 350 1.06 27.02 2.48
N ARG A 351 -0.22 26.78 2.19
CA ARG A 351 -1.32 27.65 2.65
C ARG A 351 -1.76 27.23 4.06
N GLU A 352 -1.69 28.13 5.04
CA GLU A 352 -2.39 27.94 6.34
C GLU A 352 -3.91 28.25 6.25
N THR A 353 -4.36 28.81 5.13
CA THR A 353 -5.76 29.11 4.85
C THR A 353 -6.18 28.46 3.53
N SER A 354 -6.68 27.23 3.60
CA SER A 354 -7.58 26.74 2.57
C SER A 354 -9.01 27.01 3.04
N LYS A 355 -9.89 27.40 2.11
CA LYS A 355 -11.33 27.29 2.35
C LYS A 355 -11.66 25.81 2.23
N GLN A 356 -12.51 25.29 3.12
CA GLN A 356 -13.04 23.95 2.96
C GLN A 356 -13.71 23.86 1.58
N ALA A 357 -13.34 22.84 0.80
CA ALA A 357 -13.88 22.61 -0.52
C ALA A 357 -15.39 22.34 -0.43
N ASN A 358 -16.17 23.01 -1.29
CA ASN A 358 -17.60 22.79 -1.37
C ASN A 358 -17.88 21.30 -1.68
N LYS A 359 -18.82 20.70 -0.93
CA LYS A 359 -19.31 19.32 -1.11
C LYS A 359 -18.35 18.19 -0.68
N LEU A 360 -17.25 18.50 0.02
CA LEU A 360 -16.36 17.48 0.59
C LEU A 360 -16.43 17.48 2.12
N ASP A 361 -16.53 16.29 2.70
CA ASP A 361 -16.37 16.14 4.16
C ASP A 361 -14.86 16.01 4.47
N GLU A 362 -14.18 15.00 3.93
CA GLU A 362 -12.71 14.88 3.96
C GLU A 362 -12.12 15.27 2.61
N GLU A 363 -11.07 16.11 2.61
CA GLU A 363 -10.36 16.56 1.41
C GLU A 363 -9.16 15.68 1.05
N GLY A 364 -8.79 14.73 1.92
CA GLY A 364 -7.70 13.80 1.70
C GLY A 364 -7.23 13.16 2.99
N VAL A 365 -6.03 12.56 2.94
CA VAL A 365 -5.36 11.97 4.10
C VAL A 365 -3.90 12.38 4.11
N GLU A 366 -3.38 12.86 5.24
CA GLU A 366 -1.94 13.03 5.46
C GLU A 366 -1.36 11.73 6.02
N ILE A 367 -0.24 11.25 5.47
CA ILE A 367 0.27 9.90 5.74
C ILE A 367 1.74 9.94 6.14
N ALA A 368 2.11 9.20 7.19
CA ALA A 368 3.49 8.95 7.60
C ALA A 368 3.95 7.54 7.19
N VAL A 369 5.11 7.46 6.53
CA VAL A 369 5.71 6.22 6.02
C VAL A 369 7.19 6.17 6.42
N CYS A 370 7.69 5.03 6.91
CA CYS A 370 9.12 4.89 7.16
C CYS A 370 9.92 4.63 5.86
N ARG A 371 11.25 4.74 5.90
CA ARG A 371 12.13 4.44 4.75
C ARG A 371 12.07 3.00 4.20
N HIS A 372 11.39 2.09 4.90
CA HIS A 372 11.12 0.71 4.44
C HIS A 372 9.78 0.58 3.72
N GLY A 373 9.05 1.69 3.57
CA GLY A 373 7.74 1.73 2.92
C GLY A 373 6.60 1.19 3.78
N PHE A 374 6.75 1.12 5.11
CA PHE A 374 5.63 0.76 6.00
C PHE A 374 4.78 1.99 6.28
N LEU A 375 3.46 1.84 6.13
CA LEU A 375 2.47 2.78 6.63
C LEU A 375 2.54 2.78 8.16
N LEU A 376 2.75 3.94 8.77
CA LEU A 376 2.86 4.06 10.23
C LEU A 376 1.59 4.64 10.84
N LYS A 377 1.15 5.79 10.32
CA LYS A 377 -0.03 6.52 10.79
C LYS A 377 -0.53 7.43 9.68
N GLY A 378 -1.82 7.73 9.69
CA GLY A 378 -2.37 8.82 8.89
C GLY A 378 -3.39 9.65 9.66
N LEU A 379 -3.91 10.68 9.02
CA LEU A 379 -5.01 11.50 9.56
C LEU A 379 -5.86 12.06 8.41
N ASN A 380 -7.13 12.37 8.70
CA ASN A 380 -8.00 13.02 7.72
C ASN A 380 -7.66 14.50 7.59
N MET A 381 -7.61 14.98 6.33
CA MET A 381 -7.52 16.41 6.03
C MET A 381 -8.94 16.97 5.82
N TYR A 382 -9.27 18.03 6.55
CA TYR A 382 -10.58 18.70 6.50
C TYR A 382 -10.53 20.11 5.91
N ARG A 383 -9.31 20.63 5.70
CA ARG A 383 -9.04 22.00 5.27
C ARG A 383 -7.77 22.01 4.42
N GLY A 384 -7.78 21.37 3.26
CA GLY A 384 -6.64 21.31 2.34
C GLY A 384 -5.37 20.76 2.99
N GLU A 385 -4.22 21.14 2.46
CA GLU A 385 -2.90 20.79 3.00
C GLU A 385 -2.40 21.97 3.87
N ILE A 386 -2.33 21.77 5.19
CA ILE A 386 -1.79 22.75 6.16
C ILE A 386 -0.65 22.14 6.96
N PHE A 387 0.34 22.93 7.38
CA PHE A 387 1.51 22.43 8.13
C PHE A 387 1.19 21.77 9.48
N ALA A 388 0.02 22.05 10.07
CA ALA A 388 -0.40 21.38 11.30
C ALA A 388 -0.59 19.86 11.12
N TYR A 389 -0.92 19.38 9.91
CA TYR A 389 -1.09 17.95 9.62
C TYR A 389 0.24 17.16 9.67
N PRO A 390 1.27 17.49 8.88
CA PRO A 390 2.57 16.83 9.01
C PRO A 390 3.20 17.08 10.37
N MET A 391 2.93 18.21 11.04
CA MET A 391 3.41 18.47 12.40
C MET A 391 2.80 17.54 13.45
N TYR A 392 1.52 17.20 13.31
CA TYR A 392 0.88 16.18 14.16
C TYR A 392 1.59 14.83 14.00
N LEU A 393 1.86 14.41 12.76
CA LEU A 393 2.59 13.16 12.50
C LEU A 393 4.05 13.24 12.98
N GLN A 394 4.72 14.38 12.83
CA GLN A 394 6.06 14.60 13.37
C GLN A 394 6.07 14.42 14.90
N LYS A 395 5.03 14.88 15.59
CA LYS A 395 4.88 14.70 17.04
C LYS A 395 4.79 13.23 17.43
N GLU A 396 4.06 12.42 16.67
CA GLU A 396 3.96 10.97 16.88
C GLU A 396 5.30 10.25 16.68
N PHE A 397 6.15 10.73 15.76
CA PHE A 397 7.43 10.10 15.40
C PHE A 397 8.67 10.94 15.73
N LYS A 398 8.60 11.77 16.78
CA LYS A 398 9.66 12.72 17.17
C LYS A 398 11.04 12.11 17.44
N ASP A 399 11.08 10.80 17.71
CA ASP A 399 12.31 10.06 18.01
C ASP A 399 13.01 9.55 16.72
N ALA A 400 12.38 9.67 15.56
CA ALA A 400 13.03 9.41 14.27
C ALA A 400 14.09 10.48 13.97
N LYS A 401 15.18 10.10 13.31
CA LYS A 401 16.30 11.03 13.05
C LYS A 401 15.95 12.11 12.02
N PHE A 402 15.21 11.72 10.98
CA PHE A 402 14.87 12.58 9.85
C PHE A 402 13.37 12.63 9.56
N LEU A 403 12.84 13.82 9.29
CA LEU A 403 11.55 14.05 8.65
C LEU A 403 11.77 14.44 7.19
N ALA A 404 11.35 13.59 6.25
CA ALA A 404 11.33 13.90 4.84
C ALA A 404 9.99 14.52 4.45
N MET A 405 10.04 15.71 3.86
CA MET A 405 8.86 16.42 3.35
C MET A 405 9.26 17.41 2.26
N ASP A 406 8.45 17.57 1.22
CA ASP A 406 8.81 18.31 0.01
C ASP A 406 8.88 19.83 0.18
N VAL A 407 8.30 20.32 1.28
CA VAL A 407 8.25 21.74 1.67
C VAL A 407 9.07 22.05 2.91
N THR A 408 10.07 21.21 3.21
CA THR A 408 10.97 21.35 4.37
C THR A 408 11.51 22.77 4.57
N CYS A 409 11.97 23.43 3.50
CA CYS A 409 12.54 24.78 3.56
C CYS A 409 11.55 25.86 4.03
N ARG A 410 10.24 25.58 3.97
CA ARG A 410 9.15 26.45 4.48
C ARG A 410 8.62 25.99 5.82
N TYR A 411 8.59 24.68 6.02
CA TYR A 411 8.13 24.09 7.25
C TYR A 411 9.02 24.39 8.44
N VAL A 412 10.35 24.32 8.30
CA VAL A 412 11.28 24.53 9.42
C VAL A 412 11.13 25.94 10.04
N PRO A 413 11.14 27.05 9.26
CA PRO A 413 10.88 28.38 9.82
C PRO A 413 9.49 28.53 10.45
N TYR A 414 8.49 27.79 9.96
CA TYR A 414 7.17 27.79 10.57
C TYR A 414 7.16 27.03 11.90
N LEU A 415 7.79 25.85 11.94
CA LEU A 415 7.95 25.05 13.15
C LEU A 415 8.70 25.83 14.25
N GLU A 416 9.69 26.65 13.88
CA GLU A 416 10.40 27.55 14.80
C GLU A 416 9.43 28.52 15.48
N LYS A 417 8.64 29.26 14.70
CA LYS A 417 7.62 30.19 15.24
C LYS A 417 6.59 29.48 16.12
N VAL A 418 6.14 28.30 15.68
CA VAL A 418 5.16 27.50 16.45
C VAL A 418 5.78 27.03 17.75
N SER A 419 7.04 26.59 17.74
CA SER A 419 7.74 26.11 18.92
C SER A 419 8.04 27.25 19.92
N GLU A 420 8.30 28.46 19.44
CA GLU A 420 8.42 29.67 20.28
C GLU A 420 7.11 29.95 21.03
N ALA A 421 5.97 29.85 20.36
CA ALA A 421 4.65 30.08 20.96
C ALA A 421 4.17 28.89 21.81
N LEU A 422 4.49 27.66 21.40
CA LEU A 422 4.10 26.39 22.03
C LEU A 422 5.34 25.63 22.49
N SER A 423 5.81 25.96 23.69
CA SER A 423 7.07 25.44 24.24
C SER A 423 7.14 23.91 24.34
N HIS A 424 5.99 23.23 24.50
CA HIS A 424 5.93 21.76 24.53
C HIS A 424 6.21 21.10 23.17
N LEU A 425 6.22 21.86 22.07
CA LEU A 425 6.58 21.41 20.71
C LEU A 425 8.05 21.66 20.35
N GLN A 426 8.82 22.36 21.20
CA GLN A 426 10.27 22.53 21.04
C GLN A 426 11.05 21.23 20.75
N PRO A 427 10.72 20.06 21.35
CA PRO A 427 11.41 18.81 21.02
C PRO A 427 11.35 18.42 19.54
N LEU A 428 10.34 18.89 18.77
CA LEU A 428 10.20 18.59 17.35
C LEU A 428 11.34 19.20 16.52
N GLN A 429 12.01 20.26 17.00
CA GLN A 429 13.16 20.85 16.32
C GLN A 429 14.43 19.99 16.39
N LYS A 430 14.46 18.98 17.28
CA LYS A 430 15.60 18.05 17.39
C LYS A 430 15.66 17.06 16.23
N MET A 431 14.50 16.72 15.67
CA MET A 431 14.40 15.92 14.45
C MET A 431 14.91 16.74 13.28
N ARG A 432 15.79 16.17 12.46
CA ARG A 432 16.33 16.87 11.29
C ARG A 432 15.34 16.81 10.15
N HIS A 433 15.17 17.90 9.41
CA HIS A 433 14.27 17.94 8.27
C HIS A 433 15.05 17.81 6.97
N CYS A 434 14.50 17.09 6.01
CA CYS A 434 15.10 16.94 4.69
C CYS A 434 14.06 16.97 3.56
N LEU A 435 14.49 17.45 2.39
CA LEU A 435 13.78 17.22 1.14
C LEU A 435 14.06 15.79 0.67
N SER A 436 13.04 15.16 0.09
CA SER A 436 13.20 13.95 -0.70
C SER A 436 14.18 14.20 -1.87
N VAL A 437 14.89 13.16 -2.30
CA VAL A 437 16.01 13.28 -3.24
C VAL A 437 15.55 13.80 -4.59
N MET A 438 14.36 13.40 -5.06
CA MET A 438 13.81 13.87 -6.33
C MET A 438 13.21 15.27 -6.18
N HIS A 439 12.40 15.52 -5.15
CA HIS A 439 11.80 16.86 -4.98
C HIS A 439 12.86 17.93 -4.73
N ALA A 440 13.98 17.62 -4.09
CA ALA A 440 15.08 18.57 -3.91
C ALA A 440 15.60 19.17 -5.22
N LYS A 441 15.53 18.44 -6.34
CA LYS A 441 15.91 18.94 -7.68
C LYS A 441 14.93 19.97 -8.24
N ALA A 442 13.71 20.01 -7.72
CA ALA A 442 12.74 21.03 -8.07
C ALA A 442 13.03 22.35 -7.31
N HIS A 443 13.82 22.35 -6.25
CA HIS A 443 14.18 23.58 -5.52
C HIS A 443 15.41 24.25 -6.14
N ASN A 444 15.70 25.50 -5.72
CA ASN A 444 16.92 26.19 -6.15
C ASN A 444 18.19 25.45 -5.63
N THR A 445 19.32 25.69 -6.29
CA THR A 445 20.60 25.00 -6.02
C THR A 445 21.04 25.12 -4.54
N LYS A 446 20.85 26.27 -3.89
CA LYS A 446 21.19 26.43 -2.46
C LYS A 446 20.29 25.55 -1.59
N CYS A 447 18.99 25.52 -1.86
CA CYS A 447 18.02 24.69 -1.17
C CYS A 447 18.29 23.19 -1.38
N GLU A 448 18.65 22.77 -2.59
CA GLU A 448 19.13 21.41 -2.87
C GLU A 448 20.34 21.07 -1.99
N ILE A 449 21.35 21.94 -1.93
CA ILE A 449 22.56 21.68 -1.14
C ILE A 449 22.23 21.58 0.36
N LEU A 450 21.40 22.48 0.88
CA LEU A 450 21.08 22.56 2.31
C LEU A 450 20.16 21.43 2.77
N TRP A 451 19.09 21.14 2.02
CA TRP A 451 17.98 20.35 2.52
C TRP A 451 17.87 18.95 1.91
N ASN A 452 18.49 18.67 0.76
CA ASN A 452 18.42 17.34 0.15
C ASN A 452 18.97 16.27 1.10
N ALA A 453 18.20 15.20 1.33
CA ALA A 453 18.61 14.07 2.16
C ALA A 453 20.01 13.53 1.79
N ARG A 454 20.38 13.56 0.50
CA ARG A 454 21.69 13.11 0.00
C ARG A 454 22.88 13.90 0.57
N ASN A 455 22.65 15.14 1.01
CA ASN A 455 23.70 16.00 1.53
C ASN A 455 23.76 15.99 3.06
N GLN A 456 22.85 15.26 3.71
CA GLN A 456 22.70 15.22 5.16
C GLN A 456 23.36 13.98 5.77
N GLU A 457 24.36 14.22 6.62
CA GLU A 457 25.03 13.17 7.42
C GLU A 457 24.02 12.37 8.25
N GLY A 458 24.12 11.05 8.28
CA GLY A 458 23.20 10.15 8.96
C GLY A 458 22.00 9.67 8.13
N ALA A 459 21.68 10.30 6.98
CA ALA A 459 20.53 9.93 6.16
C ALA A 459 20.77 8.68 5.27
N GLY A 460 22.03 8.27 5.08
CA GLY A 460 22.40 7.23 4.12
C GLY A 460 21.87 7.53 2.71
N THR A 461 21.29 6.53 2.06
CA THR A 461 20.62 6.64 0.75
C THR A 461 19.09 6.72 0.87
N THR A 462 18.58 7.24 1.99
CA THR A 462 17.14 7.49 2.15
C THR A 462 16.65 8.41 1.04
N LEU A 463 15.60 7.99 0.34
CA LEU A 463 15.07 8.71 -0.82
C LEU A 463 14.06 9.77 -0.40
N GLY A 464 13.21 9.48 0.60
CA GLY A 464 12.09 10.34 0.96
C GLY A 464 10.90 10.21 0.00
N GLU A 465 10.92 9.21 -0.90
CA GLU A 465 9.91 8.94 -1.93
C GLU A 465 9.03 7.73 -1.56
N GLU A 466 9.25 7.15 -0.37
CA GLU A 466 8.51 5.98 0.10
C GLU A 466 7.02 6.28 0.31
N VAL A 467 6.69 7.52 0.65
CA VAL A 467 5.30 8.00 0.77
C VAL A 467 4.60 8.05 -0.58
N GLU A 468 5.32 8.35 -1.67
CA GLU A 468 4.76 8.38 -3.03
C GLU A 468 4.36 6.98 -3.53
N GLN A 469 5.16 5.96 -3.20
CA GLN A 469 4.82 4.56 -3.51
C GLN A 469 3.52 4.15 -2.81
N VAL A 470 3.38 4.55 -1.55
CA VAL A 470 2.19 4.29 -0.74
C VAL A 470 0.99 5.11 -1.25
N ASN A 471 1.21 6.37 -1.62
CA ASN A 471 0.17 7.23 -2.17
C ASN A 471 -0.34 6.71 -3.51
N SER A 472 0.52 6.17 -4.37
CA SER A 472 0.09 5.46 -5.58
C SER A 472 -0.85 4.29 -5.25
N PHE A 473 -0.48 3.46 -4.28
CA PHE A 473 -1.31 2.35 -3.83
C PHE A 473 -2.66 2.81 -3.24
N LEU A 474 -2.66 3.73 -2.28
CA LEU A 474 -3.88 4.18 -1.61
C LEU A 474 -4.76 5.04 -2.50
N SER A 475 -4.21 5.76 -3.47
CA SER A 475 -5.00 6.53 -4.44
C SER A 475 -5.96 5.65 -5.23
N ARG A 476 -5.60 4.38 -5.49
CA ARG A 476 -6.51 3.42 -6.13
C ARG A 476 -7.75 3.12 -5.27
N CYS A 477 -7.63 3.18 -3.94
CA CYS A 477 -8.76 3.00 -3.02
C CYS A 477 -9.82 4.09 -3.19
N ALA A 478 -9.41 5.31 -3.57
CA ALA A 478 -10.28 6.48 -3.74
C ALA A 478 -11.47 6.23 -4.67
N LEU A 479 -11.30 5.36 -5.67
CA LEU A 479 -12.37 4.99 -6.60
C LEU A 479 -13.62 4.45 -5.88
N THR A 480 -13.43 3.81 -4.72
CA THR A 480 -14.51 3.23 -3.92
C THR A 480 -14.78 4.01 -2.64
N THR A 481 -13.74 4.47 -1.95
CA THR A 481 -13.86 5.09 -0.62
C THR A 481 -14.50 6.47 -0.65
N LYS A 482 -14.41 7.21 -1.76
CA LYS A 482 -15.00 8.56 -1.89
C LYS A 482 -16.52 8.62 -1.72
N TYR A 483 -17.20 7.47 -1.84
CA TYR A 483 -18.65 7.33 -1.66
C TYR A 483 -19.04 6.57 -0.38
N MET A 484 -18.10 6.04 0.38
CA MET A 484 -18.41 5.31 1.61
C MET A 484 -18.93 6.24 2.71
N THR A 485 -19.50 5.70 3.79
CA THR A 485 -19.69 6.48 5.02
C THR A 485 -18.32 6.72 5.66
N LYS A 486 -18.22 7.68 6.59
CA LYS A 486 -16.97 7.96 7.32
C LYS A 486 -16.40 6.71 8.01
N SER A 487 -17.21 6.01 8.80
CA SER A 487 -16.83 4.77 9.50
C SER A 487 -16.28 3.72 8.55
N VAL A 488 -17.04 3.37 7.52
CA VAL A 488 -16.66 2.37 6.52
C VAL A 488 -15.39 2.78 5.77
N ARG A 489 -15.22 4.07 5.46
CA ARG A 489 -14.00 4.59 4.82
C ARG A 489 -12.78 4.38 5.72
N THR A 490 -12.86 4.76 6.99
CA THR A 490 -11.79 4.56 7.97
C THR A 490 -11.41 3.09 8.11
N ASP A 491 -12.41 2.22 8.23
CA ASP A 491 -12.20 0.79 8.38
C ASP A 491 -11.54 0.20 7.13
N MET A 492 -12.08 0.51 5.95
CA MET A 492 -11.55 0.00 4.68
C MET A 492 -10.12 0.49 4.40
N LEU A 493 -9.81 1.76 4.69
CA LEU A 493 -8.45 2.29 4.55
C LEU A 493 -7.49 1.58 5.51
N THR A 494 -7.93 1.27 6.73
CA THR A 494 -7.14 0.51 7.69
C THR A 494 -6.87 -0.92 7.20
N VAL A 495 -7.87 -1.61 6.63
CA VAL A 495 -7.69 -2.94 6.01
C VAL A 495 -6.65 -2.89 4.89
N HIS A 496 -6.73 -1.89 3.99
CA HIS A 496 -5.73 -1.71 2.93
C HIS A 496 -4.32 -1.45 3.49
N ALA A 497 -4.22 -0.67 4.57
CA ALA A 497 -2.94 -0.35 5.20
C ALA A 497 -2.31 -1.57 5.89
N ILE A 498 -3.10 -2.40 6.58
CA ILE A 498 -2.66 -3.67 7.16
C ILE A 498 -2.14 -4.60 6.06
N GLY A 499 -2.91 -4.79 4.98
CA GLY A 499 -2.50 -5.65 3.86
C GLY A 499 -1.23 -5.17 3.16
N TRP A 500 -1.04 -3.85 3.02
CA TRP A 500 0.20 -3.26 2.51
C TRP A 500 1.40 -3.58 3.40
N ASN A 501 1.28 -3.34 4.71
CA ASN A 501 2.35 -3.59 5.66
C ASN A 501 2.69 -5.07 5.77
N GLN A 502 1.70 -5.97 5.74
CA GLN A 502 1.94 -7.41 5.74
C GLN A 502 2.77 -7.85 4.52
N ARG A 503 2.50 -7.29 3.33
CA ARG A 503 3.35 -7.54 2.15
C ARG A 503 4.78 -7.04 2.36
N LYS A 504 4.96 -5.84 2.93
CA LYS A 504 6.29 -5.29 3.23
C LYS A 504 7.04 -6.12 4.27
N GLU A 505 6.37 -6.59 5.32
CA GLU A 505 6.94 -7.48 6.34
C GLU A 505 7.39 -8.82 5.74
N ASN A 506 6.58 -9.41 4.87
CA ASN A 506 6.90 -10.68 4.24
C ASN A 506 8.19 -10.57 3.41
N GLY A 507 8.35 -9.51 2.61
CA GLY A 507 9.54 -9.29 1.74
C GLY A 507 10.73 -8.56 2.38
N LEU A 508 10.62 -8.10 3.63
CA LEU A 508 11.58 -7.17 4.24
C LEU A 508 13.05 -7.65 4.20
N HIS A 509 13.28 -8.90 4.60
CA HIS A 509 14.61 -9.53 4.59
C HIS A 509 15.23 -9.64 3.19
N ILE A 510 14.43 -9.89 2.16
CA ILE A 510 14.88 -9.91 0.77
C ILE A 510 15.25 -8.50 0.32
N ALA A 511 14.37 -7.52 0.58
CA ALA A 511 14.60 -6.12 0.24
C ALA A 511 15.87 -5.55 0.89
N LEU A 512 16.09 -5.79 2.18
CA LEU A 512 17.29 -5.34 2.90
C LEU A 512 18.57 -6.01 2.37
N SER A 513 18.51 -7.31 2.07
CA SER A 513 19.65 -8.06 1.54
C SER A 513 20.04 -7.60 0.14
N SER A 514 19.06 -7.42 -0.75
CA SER A 514 19.25 -6.88 -2.09
C SER A 514 19.81 -5.46 -2.03
N ARG A 515 19.24 -4.60 -1.18
CA ARG A 515 19.72 -3.22 -0.97
C ARG A 515 21.16 -3.19 -0.47
N PHE A 516 21.55 -4.11 0.42
CA PHE A 516 22.93 -4.21 0.92
C PHE A 516 23.92 -4.59 -0.20
N LYS A 517 23.64 -5.64 -0.97
CA LYS A 517 24.49 -6.05 -2.11
C LYS A 517 24.64 -4.91 -3.12
N LYS A 518 23.52 -4.30 -3.54
CA LYS A 518 23.51 -3.14 -4.45
C LYS A 518 24.33 -1.97 -3.89
N THR A 519 24.24 -1.71 -2.57
CA THR A 519 24.99 -0.63 -1.91
C THR A 519 26.49 -0.90 -1.89
N VAL A 520 26.92 -2.13 -1.60
CA VAL A 520 28.35 -2.51 -1.62
C VAL A 520 28.95 -2.28 -3.00
N GLN A 521 28.30 -2.77 -4.06
CA GLN A 521 28.78 -2.59 -5.43
C GLN A 521 28.82 -1.11 -5.86
N LYS A 522 27.77 -0.36 -5.52
CA LYS A 522 27.72 1.09 -5.80
C LYS A 522 28.79 1.87 -5.04
N THR A 523 29.13 1.45 -3.81
CA THR A 523 30.18 2.09 -3.00
C THR A 523 31.54 1.96 -3.68
N LEU A 524 31.88 0.77 -4.19
CA LEU A 524 33.13 0.54 -4.92
C LEU A 524 33.23 1.44 -6.16
N THR A 525 32.18 1.40 -6.99
CA THR A 525 32.11 2.19 -8.23
C THR A 525 32.18 3.70 -7.95
N ALA A 526 31.43 4.19 -6.96
CA ALA A 526 31.43 5.61 -6.61
C ALA A 526 32.78 6.07 -6.05
N THR A 527 33.49 5.21 -5.33
CA THR A 527 34.82 5.49 -4.79
C THR A 527 35.86 5.58 -5.90
N GLU A 528 35.79 4.70 -6.90
CA GLU A 528 36.64 4.76 -8.09
C GLU A 528 36.40 6.05 -8.89
N ASN A 529 35.13 6.40 -9.13
CA ASN A 529 34.76 7.64 -9.82
C ASN A 529 35.25 8.90 -9.08
N LEU A 530 35.25 8.90 -7.75
CA LEU A 530 35.81 10.01 -6.96
C LEU A 530 37.31 10.16 -7.22
N LYS A 531 38.08 9.06 -7.20
CA LYS A 531 39.51 9.08 -7.51
C LYS A 531 39.80 9.55 -8.93
N MET A 532 39.00 9.12 -9.90
CA MET A 532 39.12 9.58 -11.29
C MET A 532 38.90 11.10 -11.40
N MET A 533 37.88 11.64 -10.72
CA MET A 533 37.64 13.09 -10.70
C MET A 533 38.75 13.85 -9.96
N GLN A 534 39.31 13.30 -8.88
CA GLN A 534 40.45 13.93 -8.20
C GLN A 534 41.66 14.07 -9.14
N ASN A 535 41.95 13.03 -9.93
CA ASN A 535 43.00 13.07 -10.93
C ASN A 535 42.70 14.06 -12.05
N GLN A 536 41.45 14.10 -12.53
CA GLN A 536 41.00 15.02 -13.59
C GLN A 536 41.08 16.50 -13.17
N PHE A 537 40.72 16.82 -11.92
CA PHE A 537 40.74 18.18 -11.39
C PHE A 537 42.07 18.54 -10.69
N HIS A 538 43.05 17.63 -10.70
CA HIS A 538 44.34 17.79 -10.03
C HIS A 538 44.21 18.22 -8.56
N CYS A 539 43.20 17.68 -7.85
CA CYS A 539 42.90 18.09 -6.48
C CYS A 539 43.38 17.06 -5.45
N SER A 540 44.06 17.55 -4.41
CA SER A 540 44.43 16.75 -3.22
C SER A 540 43.21 16.51 -2.32
N ASP A 541 43.30 15.55 -1.40
CA ASP A 541 42.26 15.29 -0.40
C ASP A 541 41.90 16.54 0.43
N ASP A 542 42.88 17.39 0.74
CA ASP A 542 42.63 18.64 1.46
C ASP A 542 41.95 19.69 0.59
N THR A 543 42.26 19.71 -0.72
CA THR A 543 41.54 20.54 -1.69
C THR A 543 40.08 20.10 -1.81
N VAL A 544 39.83 18.79 -1.82
CA VAL A 544 38.46 18.21 -1.84
C VAL A 544 37.68 18.66 -0.60
N LYS A 545 38.26 18.53 0.60
CA LYS A 545 37.63 18.97 1.85
C LYS A 545 37.31 20.46 1.83
N LYS A 546 38.25 21.28 1.34
CA LYS A 546 38.05 22.73 1.18
C LYS A 546 36.88 23.01 0.24
N TRP A 547 36.84 22.40 -0.93
CA TRP A 547 35.73 22.60 -1.88
C TRP A 547 34.38 22.15 -1.33
N VAL A 548 34.35 21.07 -0.53
CA VAL A 548 33.12 20.65 0.17
C VAL A 548 32.65 21.71 1.16
N MET A 549 33.56 22.34 1.90
CA MET A 549 33.24 23.45 2.81
C MET A 549 32.78 24.68 2.04
N ASP A 550 33.47 25.04 0.95
CA ASP A 550 33.12 26.18 0.10
C ASP A 550 31.68 26.04 -0.42
N VAL A 551 31.29 24.86 -0.90
CA VAL A 551 29.93 24.60 -1.40
C VAL A 551 28.88 24.71 -0.29
N LYS A 552 29.15 24.16 0.89
CA LYS A 552 28.23 24.27 2.04
C LYS A 552 28.08 25.72 2.52
N GLN A 553 29.19 26.45 2.64
CA GLN A 553 29.19 27.84 3.07
C GLN A 553 28.50 28.75 2.04
N TRP A 554 28.76 28.51 0.74
CA TRP A 554 28.06 29.19 -0.33
C TRP A 554 26.54 28.99 -0.25
N ALA A 555 26.08 27.77 -0.01
CA ALA A 555 24.66 27.49 0.14
C ALA A 555 24.06 28.14 1.40
N SER A 556 24.79 28.17 2.52
CA SER A 556 24.39 28.82 3.76
C SER A 556 24.53 30.34 3.75
N SER A 557 25.28 30.92 2.80
CA SER A 557 25.39 32.38 2.64
C SER A 557 24.02 32.91 2.20
N GLY A 558 23.28 33.44 3.18
CA GLY A 558 21.91 33.87 3.01
C GLY A 558 21.79 35.00 2.00
N ASN A 559 20.73 34.92 1.20
CA ASN A 559 20.13 36.10 0.55
C ASN A 559 19.69 37.01 1.70
N ALA A 560 20.52 38.00 2.05
CA ALA A 560 20.19 39.00 3.07
C ALA A 560 18.78 39.52 2.78
N THR A 561 17.99 39.69 3.83
CA THR A 561 16.66 40.33 3.82
C THR A 561 16.77 41.73 3.21
N ALA A 562 16.78 41.80 1.89
CA ALA A 562 17.10 42.99 1.13
C ALA A 562 15.84 43.46 0.41
N SER A 563 15.69 44.78 0.35
CA SER A 563 14.53 45.47 -0.22
C SER A 563 14.14 44.88 -1.58
N PRO A 564 12.84 44.59 -1.84
CA PRO A 564 12.36 44.08 -3.13
C PRO A 564 12.58 45.01 -4.34
N VAL A 565 13.21 46.18 -4.13
CA VAL A 565 13.32 47.25 -5.11
C VAL A 565 14.76 47.33 -5.64
N GLY A 566 14.92 47.25 -6.96
CA GLY A 566 16.21 47.39 -7.66
C GLY A 566 16.81 46.05 -8.13
N ALA A 567 18.14 46.03 -8.32
CA ALA A 567 18.87 44.89 -8.89
C ALA A 567 18.60 43.55 -8.17
N HIS A 568 18.49 43.55 -6.84
CA HIS A 568 18.22 42.34 -6.06
C HIS A 568 16.81 41.77 -6.30
N GLY A 569 15.80 42.63 -6.50
CA GLY A 569 14.45 42.19 -6.87
C GLY A 569 14.44 41.47 -8.22
N LEU A 570 15.23 41.97 -9.18
CA LEU A 570 15.41 41.33 -10.49
C LEU A 570 16.15 39.99 -10.36
N GLN A 571 17.20 39.90 -9.52
CA GLN A 571 17.92 38.64 -9.28
C GLN A 571 16.98 37.53 -8.76
N LEU A 572 16.14 37.85 -7.75
CA LEU A 572 15.14 36.92 -7.23
C LEU A 572 14.10 36.52 -8.29
N SER A 573 13.65 37.48 -9.10
CA SER A 573 12.70 37.27 -10.21
C SER A 573 13.28 36.33 -11.28
N ILE A 574 14.54 36.55 -11.67
CA ILE A 574 15.29 35.73 -12.65
C ILE A 574 15.49 34.30 -12.13
N GLU A 575 15.98 34.15 -10.89
CA GLU A 575 16.16 32.86 -10.23
C GLU A 575 14.85 32.06 -10.18
N THR A 576 13.77 32.75 -9.82
CA THR A 576 12.41 32.18 -9.71
C THR A 576 11.91 31.68 -11.06
N LEU A 577 11.97 32.52 -12.09
CA LEU A 577 11.52 32.18 -13.45
C LEU A 577 12.32 31.05 -14.06
N PHE A 578 13.63 31.00 -13.82
CA PHE A 578 14.46 29.90 -14.33
C PHE A 578 14.06 28.55 -13.73
N VAL A 579 13.96 28.46 -12.40
CA VAL A 579 13.55 27.23 -11.71
C VAL A 579 12.16 26.79 -12.18
N SER A 580 11.26 27.74 -12.36
CA SER A 580 9.92 27.50 -12.90
C SER A 580 9.90 26.80 -14.25
N ILE A 581 10.68 27.33 -15.20
CA ILE A 581 10.72 26.80 -16.56
C ILE A 581 11.27 25.37 -16.52
N CYS A 582 12.31 25.12 -15.72
CA CYS A 582 12.84 23.78 -15.51
C CYS A 582 11.78 22.82 -14.96
N GLN A 583 11.05 23.21 -13.91
CA GLN A 583 9.96 22.40 -13.33
C GLN A 583 8.85 22.13 -14.35
N LYS A 584 8.36 23.14 -15.08
CA LYS A 584 7.30 22.97 -16.07
C LYS A 584 7.75 22.11 -17.25
N LYS A 585 9.01 22.21 -17.67
CA LYS A 585 9.59 21.31 -18.67
C LYS A 585 9.62 19.87 -18.17
N HIS A 586 10.06 19.64 -16.94
CA HIS A 586 10.01 18.31 -16.30
C HIS A 586 8.60 17.75 -16.27
N TYR A 587 7.64 18.55 -15.82
CA TYR A 587 6.24 18.16 -15.78
C TYR A 587 5.68 17.84 -17.17
N LEU A 588 6.01 18.64 -18.20
CA LEU A 588 5.59 18.41 -19.59
C LEU A 588 6.13 17.08 -20.16
N TYR A 589 7.30 16.62 -19.71
CA TYR A 589 7.87 15.33 -20.10
C TYR A 589 7.32 14.14 -19.29
N ARG A 590 6.93 14.36 -18.03
CA ARG A 590 6.36 13.31 -17.16
C ARG A 590 4.94 12.89 -17.54
N GLN A 591 4.18 13.79 -18.16
CA GLN A 591 2.75 13.61 -18.47
C GLN A 591 2.51 13.09 -19.91
N ASN A 592 1.74 12.00 -20.03
CA ASN A 592 1.14 11.52 -21.30
C ASN A 592 -0.23 12.19 -21.58
N ASP A 593 -0.47 13.39 -21.04
CA ASP A 593 -1.76 14.08 -21.05
C ASP A 593 -2.25 14.48 -22.47
N ARG A 594 -3.58 14.68 -22.57
CA ARG A 594 -4.27 15.20 -23.77
C ARG A 594 -3.58 16.47 -24.31
N ASN A 595 -3.54 16.60 -25.64
CA ASN A 595 -2.91 17.71 -26.38
C ASN A 595 -3.24 19.12 -25.82
N LYS A 596 -4.45 19.35 -25.30
CA LYS A 596 -4.87 20.67 -24.74
C LYS A 596 -4.04 21.10 -23.51
N ARG A 597 -3.76 20.21 -22.55
CA ARG A 597 -2.99 20.56 -21.34
C ARG A 597 -1.52 20.78 -21.66
N ARG A 598 -0.94 19.90 -22.47
CA ARG A 598 0.44 20.07 -22.97
C ARG A 598 0.60 21.40 -23.70
N GLN A 599 -0.39 21.81 -24.49
CA GLN A 599 -0.38 23.11 -25.14
C GLN A 599 -0.41 24.28 -24.14
N LYS A 600 -1.29 24.25 -23.12
CA LYS A 600 -1.32 25.27 -22.05
C LYS A 600 0.03 25.39 -21.33
N ILE A 601 0.64 24.27 -20.95
CA ILE A 601 1.94 24.26 -20.26
C ILE A 601 3.05 24.75 -21.17
N THR A 602 3.04 24.35 -22.45
CA THR A 602 4.00 24.83 -23.44
C THR A 602 3.87 26.34 -23.66
N GLN A 603 2.64 26.87 -23.71
CA GLN A 603 2.38 28.30 -23.78
C GLN A 603 2.89 29.03 -22.54
N LYS A 604 2.65 28.47 -21.34
CA LYS A 604 3.14 29.04 -20.07
C LYS A 604 4.67 29.07 -20.01
N ILE A 605 5.34 27.98 -20.40
CA ILE A 605 6.79 27.91 -20.56
C ILE A 605 7.28 29.00 -21.53
N ALA A 606 6.60 29.18 -22.66
CA ALA A 606 6.98 30.22 -23.62
C ALA A 606 6.79 31.64 -23.05
N GLN A 607 5.72 31.90 -22.30
CA GLN A 607 5.47 33.17 -21.62
C GLN A 607 6.54 33.45 -20.55
N GLU A 608 6.87 32.47 -19.72
CA GLU A 608 7.90 32.60 -18.68
C GLU A 608 9.30 32.75 -19.28
N LYS A 609 9.62 32.03 -20.36
CA LYS A 609 10.87 32.25 -21.11
C LYS A 609 10.98 33.69 -21.61
N LYS A 610 9.91 34.25 -22.18
CA LYS A 610 9.89 35.66 -22.60
C LYS A 610 10.09 36.61 -21.43
N ARG A 611 9.42 36.35 -20.29
CA ARG A 611 9.55 37.14 -19.07
C ARG A 611 10.96 37.06 -18.49
N LEU A 612 11.56 35.87 -18.45
CA LEU A 612 12.93 35.65 -17.98
C LEU A 612 13.92 36.47 -18.79
N VAL A 613 13.81 36.43 -20.13
CA VAL A 613 14.66 37.22 -21.03
C VAL A 613 14.49 38.72 -20.75
N ALA A 614 13.26 39.20 -20.57
CA ALA A 614 13.01 40.62 -20.27
C ALA A 614 13.58 41.05 -18.91
N GLU A 615 13.48 40.21 -17.89
CA GLU A 615 14.03 40.49 -16.55
C GLU A 615 15.57 40.48 -16.57
N ILE A 616 16.19 39.55 -17.32
CA ILE A 616 17.65 39.54 -17.54
C ILE A 616 18.11 40.84 -18.23
N GLN A 617 17.39 41.30 -19.26
CA GLN A 617 17.71 42.56 -19.92
C GLN A 617 17.62 43.75 -18.97
N ARG A 618 16.58 43.82 -18.12
CA ARG A 618 16.45 44.84 -17.08
C ARG A 618 17.56 44.78 -16.04
N TYR A 619 18.01 43.57 -15.68
CA TYR A 619 19.10 43.38 -14.74
C TYR A 619 20.43 43.84 -15.33
N ASN A 620 20.73 43.48 -16.58
CA ASN A 620 21.93 43.91 -17.28
C ASN A 620 22.00 45.43 -17.53
N GLN A 621 20.87 46.15 -17.41
CA GLN A 621 20.80 47.61 -17.47
C GLN A 621 21.07 48.29 -16.11
N GLN A 622 21.14 47.52 -15.01
CA GLN A 622 21.42 48.09 -13.69
C GLN A 622 22.90 48.54 -13.60
N PRO A 623 23.19 49.65 -12.90
CA PRO A 623 24.58 50.05 -12.63
C PRO A 623 25.28 48.98 -11.79
N ASN A 624 26.51 48.61 -12.15
CA ASN A 624 27.34 47.62 -11.45
C ASN A 624 26.78 46.18 -11.42
N ALA A 625 25.90 45.81 -12.36
CA ALA A 625 25.43 44.43 -12.48
C ALA A 625 26.50 43.54 -13.14
N ASP A 626 26.67 42.32 -12.67
CA ASP A 626 27.46 41.30 -13.37
C ASP A 626 26.67 40.80 -14.59
N PRO A 627 27.08 41.07 -15.83
CA PRO A 627 26.25 40.82 -17.00
C PRO A 627 25.93 39.33 -17.18
N VAL A 628 24.64 39.02 -17.34
CA VAL A 628 24.16 37.66 -17.65
C VAL A 628 24.07 37.47 -19.16
N ASP A 629 24.74 36.44 -19.69
CA ASP A 629 24.57 36.02 -21.08
C ASP A 629 23.21 35.35 -21.27
N THR A 630 22.29 36.06 -21.93
CA THR A 630 20.95 35.56 -22.22
C THR A 630 20.97 34.34 -23.14
N ASN A 631 21.93 34.25 -24.07
CA ASN A 631 22.02 33.11 -25.00
C ASN A 631 22.42 31.84 -24.27
N LEU A 632 23.38 31.93 -23.33
CA LEU A 632 23.77 30.82 -22.48
C LEU A 632 22.58 30.30 -21.65
N VAL A 633 21.80 31.21 -21.04
CA VAL A 633 20.60 30.84 -20.26
C VAL A 633 19.58 30.12 -21.14
N VAL A 634 19.32 30.60 -22.35
CA VAL A 634 18.37 29.98 -23.28
C VAL A 634 18.87 28.61 -23.78
N GLN A 635 20.18 28.47 -24.03
CA GLN A 635 20.80 27.20 -24.41
C GLN A 635 20.71 26.16 -23.28
N GLN A 636 20.99 26.54 -22.04
CA GLN A 636 20.85 25.64 -20.88
C GLN A 636 19.39 25.25 -20.65
N LEU A 637 18.45 26.19 -20.77
CA LEU A 637 17.01 25.88 -20.78
C LEU A 637 16.57 25.02 -21.97
N SER A 638 17.43 24.72 -22.93
CA SER A 638 17.16 23.81 -24.05
C SER A 638 17.80 22.44 -23.83
N ASN A 639 19.00 22.39 -23.24
CA ASN A 639 19.71 21.16 -22.90
C ASN A 639 19.07 20.42 -21.72
N LYS A 640 18.89 19.09 -21.83
CA LYS A 640 18.38 18.24 -20.73
C LYS A 640 19.42 17.97 -19.64
N ALA A 641 20.71 18.10 -19.95
CA ALA A 641 21.80 17.63 -19.08
C ALA A 641 22.29 18.67 -18.05
N GLU A 642 21.93 19.94 -18.22
CA GLU A 642 22.44 21.06 -17.41
C GLU A 642 21.30 21.89 -16.83
N GLU A 643 20.60 21.34 -15.85
CA GLU A 643 19.51 22.05 -15.14
C GLU A 643 20.00 22.92 -13.98
N ILE A 644 21.32 22.97 -13.79
CA ILE A 644 21.96 23.72 -12.71
C ILE A 644 22.48 25.03 -13.28
N MET A 645 21.86 26.14 -12.86
CA MET A 645 22.34 27.50 -13.11
C MET A 645 22.90 28.06 -11.81
N ILE A 646 24.11 28.62 -11.90
CA ILE A 646 24.66 29.50 -10.87
C ILE A 646 24.80 30.86 -11.53
N TRP A 647 24.17 31.87 -10.92
CA TRP A 647 24.14 33.21 -11.49
C TRP A 647 25.45 33.95 -11.21
N PRO A 648 25.87 34.89 -12.08
CA PRO A 648 27.11 35.64 -11.89
C PRO A 648 27.24 36.29 -10.50
N TRP A 649 26.15 36.90 -10.00
CA TRP A 649 26.10 37.51 -8.67
C TRP A 649 26.17 36.52 -7.50
N GLN A 650 26.02 35.22 -7.76
CA GLN A 650 26.20 34.18 -6.77
C GLN A 650 27.63 33.64 -6.77
N GLU A 651 28.44 33.93 -7.79
CA GLU A 651 29.78 33.38 -7.94
C GLU A 651 30.80 34.16 -7.10
N GLN A 652 31.19 33.61 -5.94
CA GLN A 652 32.30 34.13 -5.14
C GLN A 652 33.61 33.44 -5.56
N ASN A 653 34.16 33.80 -6.72
CA ASN A 653 35.43 33.24 -7.21
C ASN A 653 36.64 33.85 -6.46
N THR A 654 37.01 33.26 -5.32
CA THR A 654 38.22 33.65 -4.59
C THR A 654 39.49 32.91 -5.05
N ASP A 655 39.36 31.71 -5.61
CA ASP A 655 40.47 30.82 -6.00
C ASP A 655 40.48 30.41 -7.49
N GLY A 656 39.63 31.02 -8.31
CA GLY A 656 39.56 30.78 -9.76
C GLY A 656 38.86 29.49 -10.19
N VAL A 657 38.28 28.73 -9.26
CA VAL A 657 37.52 27.50 -9.57
C VAL A 657 36.03 27.75 -9.36
N SER A 658 35.26 27.61 -10.45
CA SER A 658 33.81 27.80 -10.39
C SER A 658 33.16 26.91 -9.33
N ILE A 659 32.15 27.47 -8.67
CA ILE A 659 31.35 26.74 -7.69
C ILE A 659 30.61 25.55 -8.32
N ILE A 660 30.32 25.55 -9.62
CA ILE A 660 29.77 24.40 -10.35
C ILE A 660 30.77 23.23 -10.36
N THR A 661 32.05 23.51 -10.64
CA THR A 661 33.11 22.49 -10.59
C THR A 661 33.26 21.94 -9.19
N LYS A 662 33.28 22.82 -8.17
CA LYS A 662 33.31 22.40 -6.76
C LYS A 662 32.08 21.54 -6.41
N LYS A 663 30.90 21.89 -6.91
CA LYS A 663 29.65 21.13 -6.70
C LYS A 663 29.72 19.74 -7.31
N LYS A 664 30.27 19.56 -8.52
CA LYS A 664 30.42 18.21 -9.14
C LYS A 664 31.23 17.28 -8.24
N LEU A 665 32.34 17.77 -7.71
CA LEU A 665 33.17 17.00 -6.77
C LEU A 665 32.43 16.78 -5.44
N PHE A 666 31.79 17.83 -4.90
CA PHE A 666 30.95 17.75 -3.70
C PHE A 666 29.87 16.67 -3.82
N ASP A 667 29.11 16.64 -4.92
CA ASP A 667 28.03 15.67 -5.14
C ASP A 667 28.57 14.23 -5.12
N GLN A 668 29.76 14.00 -5.68
CA GLN A 668 30.41 12.69 -5.63
C GLN A 668 30.90 12.33 -4.23
N VAL A 669 31.51 13.27 -3.52
CA VAL A 669 31.93 13.06 -2.11
C VAL A 669 30.70 12.72 -1.27
N MET A 670 29.61 13.47 -1.41
CA MET A 670 28.36 13.20 -0.72
C MET A 670 27.84 11.80 -1.06
N LEU A 671 27.84 11.41 -2.34
CA LEU A 671 27.44 10.06 -2.77
C LEU A 671 28.26 8.95 -2.09
N VAL A 672 29.58 9.05 -2.08
CA VAL A 672 30.47 8.06 -1.42
C VAL A 672 30.21 8.00 0.07
N SER A 673 30.06 9.16 0.73
CA SER A 673 29.74 9.22 2.16
C SER A 673 28.37 8.60 2.47
N ARG A 674 27.33 8.94 1.70
CA ARG A 674 25.97 8.38 1.88
C ARG A 674 25.95 6.87 1.70
N LEU A 675 26.65 6.34 0.69
CA LEU A 675 26.75 4.91 0.44
C LEU A 675 27.50 4.17 1.56
N THR A 676 28.57 4.77 2.06
CA THR A 676 29.35 4.21 3.18
C THR A 676 28.49 4.12 4.46
N GLU A 677 27.72 5.17 4.76
CA GLU A 677 26.79 5.17 5.87
C GLU A 677 25.62 4.21 5.66
N GLU A 678 25.08 4.14 4.45
CA GLU A 678 23.99 3.22 4.10
C GLU A 678 24.35 1.78 4.47
N ARG A 679 25.57 1.34 4.18
CA ARG A 679 26.05 0.01 4.58
C ARG A 679 25.92 -0.22 6.09
N GLN A 680 26.26 0.78 6.91
CA GLN A 680 26.15 0.69 8.36
C GLN A 680 24.69 0.71 8.83
N ILE A 681 23.87 1.56 8.22
CA ILE A 681 22.43 1.65 8.49
C ILE A 681 21.75 0.31 8.20
N LEU A 682 21.99 -0.29 7.04
CA LEU A 682 21.39 -1.57 6.66
C LEU A 682 21.76 -2.69 7.63
N VAL A 683 23.02 -2.78 8.06
CA VAL A 683 23.44 -3.77 9.07
C VAL A 683 22.70 -3.56 10.38
N LYS A 684 22.49 -2.31 10.79
CA LYS A 684 21.72 -1.98 11.99
C LYS A 684 20.24 -2.37 11.83
N GLU A 685 19.64 -2.11 10.68
CA GLU A 685 18.27 -2.48 10.38
C GLU A 685 18.07 -4.01 10.34
N MET A 686 19.05 -4.75 9.83
CA MET A 686 19.07 -6.22 9.90
C MET A 686 19.14 -6.72 11.34
N ILE A 687 19.97 -6.09 12.19
CA ILE A 687 20.06 -6.38 13.63
C ILE A 687 18.71 -6.10 14.31
N GLN A 688 18.08 -4.95 14.03
CA GLN A 688 16.76 -4.61 14.57
C GLN A 688 15.70 -5.63 14.14
N HIS A 689 15.70 -6.05 12.88
CA HIS A 689 14.78 -7.08 12.39
C HIS A 689 14.98 -8.41 13.12
N CYS A 690 16.23 -8.85 13.32
CA CYS A 690 16.51 -10.08 14.08
C CYS A 690 16.05 -9.95 15.54
N GLN A 691 16.31 -8.80 16.17
CA GLN A 691 15.91 -8.53 17.55
C GLN A 691 14.39 -8.48 17.68
N TYR A 692 13.68 -7.84 16.74
CA TYR A 692 12.22 -7.80 16.70
C TYR A 692 11.60 -9.21 16.70
N LEU A 693 12.17 -10.13 15.91
CA LEU A 693 11.69 -11.53 15.87
C LEU A 693 11.95 -12.24 17.19
N LYS A 694 13.14 -12.05 17.78
CA LYS A 694 13.49 -12.59 19.10
C LYS A 694 12.54 -12.09 20.20
N ASP A 695 12.28 -10.79 20.21
CA ASP A 695 11.39 -10.14 21.18
C ASP A 695 9.93 -10.57 20.96
N SER A 696 9.51 -10.73 19.71
CA SER A 696 8.18 -11.26 19.36
C SER A 696 7.99 -12.70 19.84
N ILE A 697 9.01 -13.55 19.70
CA ILE A 697 8.99 -14.92 20.23
C ILE A 697 8.86 -14.90 21.76
N ALA A 698 9.67 -14.09 22.44
CA ALA A 698 9.61 -13.95 23.90
C ALA A 698 8.24 -13.42 24.37
N LYS A 699 7.68 -12.43 23.66
CA LYS A 699 6.33 -11.89 23.91
C LYS A 699 5.27 -12.98 23.79
N VAL A 700 5.29 -13.78 22.73
CA VAL A 700 4.34 -14.89 22.54
C VAL A 700 4.49 -15.95 23.62
N GLN A 701 5.72 -16.30 24.02
CA GLN A 701 5.96 -17.23 25.12
C GLN A 701 5.42 -16.71 26.47
N SER A 702 5.59 -15.41 26.73
CA SER A 702 5.01 -14.74 27.90
C SER A 702 3.48 -14.82 27.89
N LEU A 703 2.85 -14.50 26.76
CA LEU A 703 1.39 -14.61 26.58
C LEU A 703 0.90 -16.05 26.79
N MET A 704 1.63 -17.05 26.27
CA MET A 704 1.31 -18.47 26.51
C MET A 704 1.37 -18.83 28.00
N ALA A 705 2.37 -18.33 28.73
CA ALA A 705 2.45 -18.52 30.18
C ALA A 705 1.24 -17.88 30.90
N THR A 706 0.85 -16.66 30.51
CA THR A 706 -0.33 -15.98 31.06
C THR A 706 -1.62 -16.78 30.83
N VAL A 707 -1.86 -17.25 29.60
CA VAL A 707 -3.04 -18.06 29.27
C VAL A 707 -3.04 -19.39 30.02
N SER A 708 -1.86 -19.98 30.24
CA SER A 708 -1.73 -21.22 31.02
C SER A 708 -2.22 -21.03 32.46
N VAL A 709 -1.91 -19.88 33.08
CA VAL A 709 -2.39 -19.53 34.44
C VAL A 709 -3.93 -19.43 34.47
N TRP A 710 -4.57 -18.85 33.44
CA TRP A 710 -6.03 -18.79 33.37
C TRP A 710 -6.65 -20.19 33.39
N THR A 711 -6.11 -21.11 32.59
CA THR A 711 -6.60 -22.49 32.54
C THR A 711 -6.34 -23.28 33.83
N GLN A 712 -5.29 -22.97 34.58
CA GLN A 712 -4.97 -23.62 35.86
C GLN A 712 -5.84 -23.10 37.01
N THR A 713 -6.12 -21.80 37.01
CA THR A 713 -6.91 -21.15 38.07
C THR A 713 -8.42 -21.22 37.83
N GLY A 714 -8.85 -21.54 36.61
CA GLY A 714 -10.25 -21.48 36.19
C GLY A 714 -10.80 -20.04 36.11
N SER A 715 -9.92 -19.03 36.15
CA SER A 715 -10.30 -17.61 36.09
C SER A 715 -9.95 -17.04 34.71
N TYR A 716 -10.97 -16.64 33.96
CA TYR A 716 -10.84 -16.18 32.57
C TYR A 716 -11.16 -14.68 32.46
N PRO A 717 -10.17 -13.82 32.18
CA PRO A 717 -10.40 -12.37 32.06
C PRO A 717 -11.18 -12.01 30.79
N ASN A 718 -11.68 -10.77 30.72
CA ASN A 718 -12.29 -10.17 29.52
C ASN A 718 -13.48 -10.94 28.93
N GLY A 719 -14.17 -11.76 29.73
CA GLY A 719 -15.29 -12.56 29.26
C GLY A 719 -14.89 -13.79 28.44
N PHE A 720 -13.61 -14.18 28.44
CA PHE A 720 -13.19 -15.43 27.81
C PHE A 720 -13.88 -16.63 28.46
N THR A 721 -14.20 -17.62 27.64
CA THR A 721 -14.60 -18.96 28.10
C THR A 721 -13.37 -19.84 28.26
N GLU A 722 -13.53 -20.99 28.91
CA GLU A 722 -12.49 -22.03 28.96
C GLU A 722 -12.08 -22.46 27.54
N ASP A 723 -13.05 -22.75 26.68
CA ASP A 723 -12.81 -23.14 25.29
C ASP A 723 -12.13 -22.02 24.50
N GLY A 724 -12.54 -20.77 24.69
CA GLY A 724 -11.91 -19.61 24.07
C GLY A 724 -10.45 -19.46 24.47
N SER A 725 -10.14 -19.70 25.75
CA SER A 725 -8.77 -19.65 26.28
C SER A 725 -7.90 -20.78 25.73
N LYS A 726 -8.45 -22.00 25.61
CA LYS A 726 -7.79 -23.13 24.95
C LYS A 726 -7.54 -22.84 23.46
N GLY A 727 -8.51 -22.23 22.78
CA GLY A 727 -8.38 -21.76 21.39
C GLY A 727 -7.26 -20.74 21.22
N LEU A 728 -7.20 -19.73 22.10
CA LEU A 728 -6.11 -18.74 22.12
C LEU A 728 -4.75 -19.41 22.32
N MET A 729 -4.65 -20.37 23.23
CA MET A 729 -3.41 -21.13 23.42
C MET A 729 -2.98 -21.89 22.15
N CYS A 730 -3.92 -22.48 21.40
CA CYS A 730 -3.62 -23.10 20.11
C CYS A 730 -3.12 -22.08 19.07
N LEU A 731 -3.74 -20.91 18.99
CA LEU A 731 -3.32 -19.83 18.09
C LEU A 731 -1.93 -19.28 18.46
N LEU A 732 -1.63 -19.14 19.75
CA LEU A 732 -0.31 -18.73 20.24
C LEU A 732 0.77 -19.76 19.88
N LYS A 733 0.48 -21.06 20.02
CA LYS A 733 1.39 -22.13 19.56
C LYS A 733 1.66 -22.05 18.06
N LYS A 734 0.62 -21.85 17.25
CA LYS A 734 0.76 -21.64 15.80
C LYS A 734 1.63 -20.42 15.50
N ARG A 735 1.35 -19.28 16.14
CA ARG A 735 2.14 -18.05 15.97
C ARG A 735 3.61 -18.24 16.37
N LEU A 736 3.89 -18.97 17.45
CA LEU A 736 5.24 -19.30 17.88
C LEU A 736 5.99 -20.11 16.82
N GLN A 737 5.33 -21.09 16.20
CA GLN A 737 5.90 -21.86 15.10
C GLN A 737 6.19 -20.98 13.88
N ASP A 738 5.22 -20.14 13.47
CA ASP A 738 5.37 -19.21 12.35
C ASP A 738 6.54 -18.23 12.56
N LEU A 739 6.69 -17.69 13.78
CA LEU A 739 7.78 -16.79 14.14
C LEU A 739 9.15 -17.47 14.10
N ARG A 740 9.26 -18.72 14.57
CA ARG A 740 10.51 -19.49 14.51
C ARG A 740 10.93 -19.79 13.08
N LEU A 741 9.96 -20.19 12.24
CA LEU A 741 10.22 -20.39 10.81
C LEU A 741 10.69 -19.08 10.17
N LYS A 742 9.99 -17.96 10.44
CA LYS A 742 10.38 -16.65 9.93
C LYS A 742 11.78 -16.25 10.40
N GLN A 743 12.11 -16.47 11.67
CA GLN A 743 13.44 -16.21 12.23
C GLN A 743 14.54 -16.99 11.49
N GLN A 744 14.32 -18.27 11.20
CA GLN A 744 15.24 -19.09 10.43
C GLN A 744 15.39 -18.59 8.99
N THR A 745 14.29 -18.30 8.29
CA THR A 745 14.33 -17.77 6.91
C THR A 745 15.09 -16.45 6.83
N VAL A 746 14.81 -15.52 7.75
CA VAL A 746 15.50 -14.22 7.84
C VAL A 746 16.98 -14.43 8.13
N ALA A 747 17.31 -15.32 9.07
CA ALA A 747 18.69 -15.60 9.42
C ALA A 747 19.47 -16.21 8.25
N CYS A 748 18.90 -17.18 7.55
CA CYS A 748 19.51 -17.79 6.36
C CYS A 748 19.79 -16.74 5.27
N THR A 749 18.81 -15.87 5.02
CA THR A 749 18.95 -14.81 4.00
C THR A 749 20.06 -13.81 4.36
N TYR A 750 20.12 -13.39 5.63
CA TYR A 750 21.18 -12.49 6.09
C TYR A 750 22.55 -13.17 6.21
N LYS A 751 22.63 -14.48 6.46
CA LYS A 751 23.91 -15.21 6.36
C LYS A 751 24.43 -15.21 4.91
N GLY A 752 23.54 -15.42 3.93
CA GLY A 752 23.90 -15.42 2.51
C GLY A 752 24.49 -14.09 2.00
N ILE A 753 24.18 -12.93 2.60
CA ILE A 753 24.85 -11.67 2.21
C ILE A 753 26.22 -11.49 2.86
N LEU A 754 26.49 -12.19 3.98
CA LEU A 754 27.76 -12.14 4.69
C LEU A 754 28.79 -13.07 4.07
N ASP A 755 28.34 -14.12 3.40
CA ASP A 755 29.17 -15.02 2.64
C ASP A 755 29.49 -14.44 1.24
N PRO A 756 30.77 -14.24 0.88
CA PRO A 756 31.15 -13.75 -0.46
C PRO A 756 30.66 -14.65 -1.61
N THR A 757 30.37 -15.93 -1.34
CA THR A 757 30.04 -16.95 -2.35
C THR A 757 28.55 -17.10 -2.70
N SER A 758 27.61 -16.47 -1.99
CA SER A 758 26.18 -16.74 -2.19
C SER A 758 25.51 -15.84 -3.24
N SER A 759 25.00 -16.45 -4.32
CA SER A 759 23.96 -15.87 -5.19
C SER A 759 22.59 -16.07 -4.54
N LEU A 760 21.91 -14.97 -4.18
CA LEU A 760 20.52 -15.05 -3.72
C LEU A 760 19.60 -14.91 -4.93
N VAL A 761 18.44 -15.55 -4.89
CA VAL A 761 17.35 -15.34 -5.86
C VAL A 761 17.03 -13.85 -5.90
N GLU A 762 17.32 -13.21 -7.03
CA GLU A 762 16.70 -11.92 -7.33
C GLU A 762 15.21 -12.21 -7.51
N GLU A 763 14.35 -11.69 -6.64
CA GLU A 763 13.01 -11.39 -7.14
C GLU A 763 13.25 -10.45 -8.32
N GLU A 764 12.86 -10.90 -9.51
CA GLU A 764 12.42 -9.96 -10.53
C GLU A 764 11.46 -9.05 -9.77
N GLU A 765 11.88 -7.80 -9.54
CA GLU A 765 10.95 -6.75 -9.18
C GLU A 765 9.96 -6.76 -10.34
N GLY A 766 8.91 -7.57 -10.20
CA GLY A 766 7.61 -7.31 -10.75
C GLY A 766 7.15 -6.03 -10.07
N GLU A 767 7.84 -4.93 -10.35
CA GLU A 767 7.17 -3.85 -11.05
C GLU A 767 6.26 -4.57 -12.05
N MET A 768 5.03 -4.88 -11.62
CA MET A 768 3.91 -4.56 -12.48
C MET A 768 4.35 -3.24 -13.09
N GLU A 769 4.59 -3.24 -14.39
CA GLU A 769 4.53 -2.01 -15.17
C GLU A 769 3.13 -1.47 -14.88
N GLU A 770 2.99 -0.84 -13.71
CA GLU A 770 1.79 -0.22 -13.24
C GLU A 770 1.70 0.91 -14.24
N GLU A 771 0.78 0.75 -15.21
CA GLU A 771 0.22 1.85 -15.95
C GLU A 771 -0.19 2.86 -14.88
N MET A 772 0.72 3.75 -14.53
CA MET A 772 0.49 4.83 -13.60
C MET A 772 -0.63 5.63 -14.25
N ASP A 773 -1.84 5.49 -13.69
CA ASP A 773 -2.99 6.27 -14.09
C ASP A 773 -2.73 7.70 -13.61
N TRP A 774 -1.91 8.43 -14.39
CA TRP A 774 -1.50 9.82 -14.18
C TRP A 774 -2.67 10.81 -14.34
N GLN A 775 -3.90 10.30 -14.54
CA GLN A 775 -5.07 11.11 -14.70
C GLN A 775 -5.49 11.71 -13.35
N ASN A 776 -5.37 13.04 -13.28
CA ASN A 776 -6.00 13.92 -12.30
C ASN A 776 -5.27 14.09 -10.95
N ASP A 777 -4.02 14.58 -10.98
CA ASP A 777 -3.65 15.58 -9.97
C ASP A 777 -4.35 16.89 -10.30
N LEU A 778 -5.47 17.11 -9.61
CA LEU A 778 -6.24 18.34 -9.58
C LEU A 778 -5.89 19.07 -8.28
N SER A 779 -5.10 20.14 -8.36
CA SER A 779 -5.40 21.33 -7.54
C SER A 779 -5.94 22.39 -8.48
N SER A 780 -7.18 22.77 -8.21
CA SER A 780 -7.76 24.10 -8.39
C SER A 780 -6.75 25.17 -8.83
N GLU A 781 -6.61 25.35 -10.13
CA GLU A 781 -6.80 26.71 -10.64
C GLU A 781 -8.29 26.95 -10.42
N ASP A 782 -8.61 27.72 -9.38
CA ASP A 782 -9.91 28.38 -9.30
C ASP A 782 -10.12 29.00 -10.68
N GLU A 783 -11.19 28.56 -11.34
CA GLU A 783 -11.81 29.27 -12.46
C GLU A 783 -12.31 30.60 -11.90
N ASP A 784 -11.39 31.49 -11.54
CA ASP A 784 -11.65 32.92 -11.50
C ASP A 784 -11.64 33.36 -12.97
N GLU A 785 -12.69 32.94 -13.68
CA GLU A 785 -13.23 33.67 -14.82
C GLU A 785 -13.72 35.02 -14.28
N ASP A 786 -12.78 35.92 -14.00
CA ASP A 786 -13.02 37.34 -14.21
C ASP A 786 -13.00 37.54 -15.73
N GLU A 787 -13.98 36.95 -16.42
CA GLU A 787 -14.43 37.48 -17.70
C GLU A 787 -15.12 38.79 -17.33
N ASP A 788 -14.40 39.89 -17.54
CA ASP A 788 -14.98 41.22 -17.69
C ASP A 788 -16.08 41.11 -18.76
N GLU A 789 -17.31 40.83 -18.31
CA GLU A 789 -18.54 41.00 -19.09
C GLU A 789 -18.67 42.50 -19.39
N ASP A 790 -17.99 42.94 -20.45
CA ASP A 790 -18.35 44.14 -21.16
C ASP A 790 -19.74 43.93 -21.76
N ASP A 791 -20.73 44.48 -21.04
CA ASP A 791 -22.08 44.79 -21.49
C ASP A 791 -22.14 45.17 -22.98
N ALA A 792 -22.61 44.26 -23.83
CA ALA A 792 -22.99 44.60 -25.19
C ALA A 792 -24.26 43.86 -25.63
N ALA A 793 -25.38 44.50 -25.29
CA ALA A 793 -26.62 44.57 -26.04
C ALA A 793 -27.43 43.27 -26.25
N VAL A 794 -28.45 43.17 -25.39
CA VAL A 794 -29.76 42.59 -25.67
C VAL A 794 -30.27 43.07 -27.05
N GLY A 795 -30.17 42.19 -28.04
CA GLY A 795 -30.82 42.32 -29.34
C GLY A 795 -32.11 41.50 -29.38
N THR A 796 -33.19 42.08 -28.89
CA THR A 796 -34.56 41.61 -29.13
C THR A 796 -34.89 41.75 -30.62
N LEU A 797 -35.32 40.68 -31.28
CA LEU A 797 -36.29 40.82 -32.37
C LEU A 797 -37.08 39.53 -32.61
N VAL A 798 -38.37 39.67 -32.32
CA VAL A 798 -39.50 38.84 -32.73
C VAL A 798 -39.64 38.90 -34.25
N THR A 799 -39.70 37.74 -34.89
CA THR A 799 -40.74 37.29 -35.85
C THR A 799 -40.64 35.79 -36.01
#